data_AF-A0A1M5VIR8-F1
#
_entry.id   AF-A0A1M5VIR8-F1
#
_cell.length_a   1.000
_cell.length_b   1.000
_cell.length_c   1.000
_cell.angle_alpha   90.00
_cell.angle_beta   90.00
_cell.angle_gamma   90.00
#
_symmetry.space_group_name_H-M   'P 1'
#
loop_
_entity.id
_entity.type
_entity.pdbx_description
1 polymer ?
#
loop_
_entity_poly.entity_id
_entity_poly.type
_entity_poly.pdbx_seq_one_letter_code
_entity_poly.pdbx_strand_id
1 'polypeptide(L)'
;MQLSDQIRAYIQSRFETKRDTEDKAFDKKRSAATSPADLDAVEAAYTEKIAQLTHDYTPVVWLDSAAKRAKQISMATHVIKLVNSSAKGTSLITSESRYDPHYLDTSALENPVKDVSGNAASLDVAGLLQLTEDSGKSLLNYLQANDFSPLAPFAVDETQLQTWGQGLKQALEDQSPASHTLGKQVYFPLADGTYHLLAVLPSSTLIQTIDETIQHCRFSQAMKEARDAKKTNQLYPDPVVAYPNLALMTAGGSKPQNISQLNSQRRGRCYLLPATPPELREKLLPPLHVESLFHHGSVLTATRPIIKEMLTHLKEMHQNNVDSTLPHRDKIRDYIDQIIDAISGIVGQWQRLPAGWSDEAETLWPEHKRWADPNHPEWDIHDKSWHKALPKQFAQWLNDVLNGYSAKSFLFTGGDQSYWKKFFKQWRDQFRFDSFTGLSITSNAEQDEAEQQQSQTAPKQTSNAYANSSNANNTQGNTGETYLVLKRIQVTQANAVGGLTYGFPAITHFLGYVHALSRKLSAAHGITLSATSVVCHHHQIHAYRAAGYEPYIFAQTRNPLTHEGKTAPINEEGKMNMTVSLVIRAQGLNLINDEQRRDQCKAIQQLAERHRLAGGKITSIDGCYVTTHHEPVKVFRPLMPGAILVDRATLLATEAPDPTQTLKRWLKVSSLTYVSTQVPVKENSEETQIDWQQIDKNKGWLVPFMVGYKQISPLYPAGEVANMRDLNTPVSFVEPIHSIAEWIRRPSRIETLSSVMWRYHDDAPFYACRSEQAQTLSSDDLIDII
;
A
#
# COMPACT_ATOMS: atom_id res chain seq x y z
N MET A 1 3.81 -0.92 49.95
CA MET A 1 2.49 -1.38 50.44
C MET A 1 2.27 -2.82 50.05
N GLN A 2 1.71 -3.60 50.99
CA GLN A 2 1.19 -4.93 50.65
C GLN A 2 -0.02 -4.78 49.72
N LEU A 3 -0.22 -5.75 48.82
CA LEU A 3 -1.30 -5.71 47.84
C LEU A 3 -2.69 -5.66 48.49
N SER A 4 -2.84 -6.22 49.69
CA SER A 4 -4.06 -6.15 50.51
C SER A 4 -4.44 -4.70 50.85
N ASP A 5 -3.48 -3.86 51.25
CA ASP A 5 -3.74 -2.45 51.56
C ASP A 5 -4.17 -1.67 50.32
N GLN A 6 -3.58 -1.99 49.16
CA GLN A 6 -3.98 -1.38 47.89
C GLN A 6 -5.40 -1.80 47.47
N ILE A 7 -5.78 -3.05 47.68
CA ILE A 7 -7.15 -3.52 47.42
C ILE A 7 -8.14 -2.74 48.29
N ARG A 8 -7.84 -2.55 49.58
CA ARG A 8 -8.68 -1.76 50.49
C ARG A 8 -8.80 -0.31 50.04
N ALA A 9 -7.67 0.32 49.68
CA ALA A 9 -7.65 1.70 49.19
C ALA A 9 -8.41 1.85 47.86
N TYR A 10 -8.31 0.86 46.97
CA TYR A 10 -9.04 0.84 45.70
C TYR A 10 -10.54 0.80 45.92
N ILE A 11 -11.03 -0.12 46.76
CA ILE A 11 -12.46 -0.25 47.07
C ILE A 11 -12.98 1.04 47.71
N GLN A 12 -12.23 1.62 48.64
CA GLN A 12 -12.56 2.90 49.29
C GLN A 12 -12.65 4.07 48.29
N SER A 13 -11.70 4.20 47.37
CA SER A 13 -11.73 5.24 46.33
C SER A 13 -12.95 5.10 45.41
N ARG A 14 -13.36 3.86 45.10
CA ARG A 14 -14.57 3.60 44.31
C ARG A 14 -15.85 3.93 45.07
N PHE A 15 -15.88 3.65 46.38
CA PHE A 15 -16.96 4.07 47.26
C PHE A 15 -17.11 5.59 47.26
N GLU A 16 -16.02 6.34 47.45
CA GLU A 16 -16.03 7.81 47.43
C GLU A 16 -16.55 8.38 46.11
N THR A 17 -16.08 7.85 44.97
CA THR A 17 -16.54 8.28 43.65
C THR A 17 -18.05 8.09 43.46
N LYS A 18 -18.60 6.97 43.98
CA LYS A 18 -20.03 6.69 43.92
C LYS A 18 -20.83 7.55 44.89
N ARG A 19 -20.31 7.75 46.11
CA ARG A 19 -20.89 8.64 47.10
C ARG A 19 -21.02 10.05 46.54
N ASP A 20 -19.96 10.62 46.00
CA ASP A 20 -19.98 11.97 45.39
C ASP A 20 -21.01 12.11 44.25
N THR A 21 -21.25 11.02 43.50
CA THR A 21 -22.25 11.01 42.42
C THR A 21 -23.66 11.02 42.98
N GLU A 22 -23.94 10.24 44.02
CA GLU A 22 -25.23 10.23 44.70
C GLU A 22 -25.45 11.52 45.50
N ASP A 23 -24.41 12.12 46.10
CA ASP A 23 -24.47 13.40 46.80
C ASP A 23 -24.94 14.51 45.85
N LYS A 24 -24.33 14.60 44.65
CA LYS A 24 -24.77 15.54 43.61
C LYS A 24 -26.20 15.27 43.14
N ALA A 25 -26.60 13.99 43.05
CA ALA A 25 -27.96 13.62 42.68
C ALA A 25 -28.97 13.99 43.78
N PHE A 26 -28.57 13.86 45.04
CA PHE A 26 -29.33 14.28 46.21
C PHE A 26 -29.50 15.79 46.23
N ASP A 27 -28.42 16.57 46.07
CA ASP A 27 -28.49 18.04 46.00
C ASP A 27 -29.44 18.52 44.90
N LYS A 28 -29.39 17.88 43.73
CA LYS A 28 -30.31 18.18 42.63
C LYS A 28 -31.76 17.88 43.00
N LYS A 29 -32.05 16.73 43.62
CA LYS A 29 -33.41 16.36 44.04
C LYS A 29 -33.93 17.24 45.17
N ARG A 30 -33.05 17.59 46.12
CA ARG A 30 -33.33 18.50 47.24
C ARG A 30 -33.72 19.89 46.73
N SER A 31 -33.00 20.42 45.74
CA SER A 31 -33.32 21.72 45.12
C SER A 31 -34.62 21.73 44.29
N ALA A 32 -35.13 20.56 43.90
CA ALA A 32 -36.36 20.41 43.12
C ALA A 32 -37.60 20.10 43.99
N ALA A 33 -37.41 19.81 45.28
CA ALA A 33 -38.50 19.52 46.19
C ALA A 33 -39.31 20.79 46.49
N THR A 34 -40.64 20.70 46.37
CA THR A 34 -41.55 21.85 46.49
C THR A 34 -42.39 21.83 47.78
N SER A 35 -42.42 20.68 48.48
CA SER A 35 -43.11 20.53 49.77
C SER A 35 -42.18 19.94 50.85
N PRO A 36 -42.44 20.19 52.14
CA PRO A 36 -41.68 19.60 53.25
C PRO A 36 -41.71 18.07 53.25
N ALA A 37 -42.84 17.46 52.86
CA ALA A 37 -42.98 16.01 52.78
C ALA A 37 -42.12 15.38 51.66
N ASP A 38 -41.93 16.11 50.55
CA ASP A 38 -41.05 15.66 49.47
C ASP A 38 -39.57 15.73 49.88
N LEU A 39 -39.21 16.73 50.70
CA LEU A 39 -37.86 16.87 51.27
C LEU A 39 -37.52 15.71 52.21
N ASP A 40 -38.41 15.39 53.14
CA ASP A 40 -38.23 14.27 54.07
C ASP A 40 -38.12 12.93 53.33
N ALA A 41 -38.93 12.71 52.28
CA ALA A 41 -38.85 11.51 51.46
C ALA A 41 -37.53 11.41 50.67
N VAL A 42 -37.00 12.53 50.17
CA VAL A 42 -35.72 12.58 49.46
C VAL A 42 -34.54 12.32 50.41
N GLU A 43 -34.58 12.84 51.65
CA GLU A 43 -33.56 12.60 52.68
C GLU A 43 -33.56 11.15 53.19
N ALA A 44 -34.74 10.58 53.46
CA ALA A 44 -34.87 9.18 53.85
C ALA A 44 -34.33 8.23 52.77
N ALA A 45 -34.71 8.45 51.50
CA ALA A 45 -34.24 7.64 50.37
C ALA A 45 -32.72 7.76 50.14
N TYR A 46 -32.12 8.93 50.41
CA TYR A 46 -30.67 9.11 50.33
C TYR A 46 -29.94 8.38 51.46
N THR A 47 -30.46 8.44 52.68
CA THR A 47 -29.84 7.76 53.83
C THR A 47 -29.87 6.24 53.66
N GLU A 48 -30.98 5.71 53.17
CA GLU A 48 -31.11 4.28 52.83
C GLU A 48 -30.10 3.87 51.74
N LYS A 49 -29.98 4.67 50.68
CA LYS A 49 -29.01 4.43 49.59
C LYS A 49 -27.56 4.47 50.06
N ILE A 50 -27.19 5.42 50.92
CA ILE A 50 -25.82 5.53 51.45
C ILE A 50 -25.52 4.37 52.39
N ALA A 51 -26.49 3.94 53.20
CA ALA A 51 -26.34 2.75 54.04
C ALA A 51 -26.13 1.48 53.18
N GLN A 52 -26.91 1.31 52.10
CA GLN A 52 -26.71 0.23 51.12
C GLN A 52 -25.33 0.31 50.45
N LEU A 53 -24.92 1.49 49.96
CA LEU A 53 -23.60 1.68 49.36
C LEU A 53 -22.47 1.36 50.34
N THR A 54 -22.60 1.74 51.60
CA THR A 54 -21.58 1.45 52.63
C THR A 54 -21.46 -0.06 52.85
N HIS A 55 -22.58 -0.78 52.84
CA HIS A 55 -22.59 -2.24 52.92
C HIS A 55 -21.97 -2.89 51.67
N ASP A 56 -22.39 -2.48 50.47
CA ASP A 56 -21.95 -3.04 49.19
C ASP A 56 -20.45 -2.86 48.92
N TYR A 57 -19.86 -1.77 49.44
CA TYR A 57 -18.44 -1.45 49.32
C TYR A 57 -17.59 -1.93 50.50
N THR A 58 -18.15 -2.75 51.40
CA THR A 58 -17.33 -3.49 52.36
C THR A 58 -16.47 -4.52 51.60
N PRO A 59 -15.16 -4.66 51.89
CA PRO A 59 -14.26 -5.48 51.07
C PRO A 59 -14.74 -6.91 50.77
N VAL A 60 -15.35 -7.58 51.75
CA VAL A 60 -15.87 -8.95 51.60
C VAL A 60 -17.02 -9.00 50.58
N VAL A 61 -18.05 -8.17 50.77
CA VAL A 61 -19.25 -8.12 49.90
C VAL A 61 -18.87 -7.70 48.49
N TRP A 62 -17.97 -6.73 48.38
CA TRP A 62 -17.51 -6.23 47.09
C TRP A 62 -16.72 -7.31 46.32
N LEU A 63 -15.83 -8.06 46.99
CA LEU A 63 -15.08 -9.16 46.37
C LEU A 63 -15.98 -10.33 45.95
N ASP A 64 -17.01 -10.68 46.74
CA ASP A 64 -18.03 -11.66 46.36
C ASP A 64 -18.76 -11.26 45.06
N SER A 65 -19.14 -9.99 44.96
CA SER A 65 -19.76 -9.44 43.75
C SER A 65 -18.78 -9.40 42.58
N ALA A 66 -17.53 -8.99 42.82
CA ALA A 66 -16.49 -8.91 41.80
C ALA A 66 -16.18 -10.29 41.19
N ALA A 67 -16.05 -11.34 42.01
CA ALA A 67 -15.84 -12.71 41.55
C ALA A 67 -16.98 -13.21 40.64
N LYS A 68 -18.24 -12.87 40.95
CA LYS A 68 -19.40 -13.21 40.10
C LYS A 68 -19.47 -12.42 38.80
N ARG A 69 -18.99 -11.17 38.81
CA ARG A 69 -18.98 -10.26 37.65
C ARG A 69 -17.77 -10.48 36.73
N ALA A 70 -16.69 -11.10 37.23
CA ALA A 70 -15.47 -11.36 36.49
C ALA A 70 -15.70 -12.06 35.13
N LYS A 71 -16.66 -12.99 35.04
CA LYS A 71 -17.04 -13.64 33.77
C LYS A 71 -17.58 -12.70 32.67
N GLN A 72 -17.93 -11.46 33.02
CA GLN A 72 -18.43 -10.45 32.07
C GLN A 72 -17.30 -9.62 31.45
N ILE A 73 -16.06 -9.81 31.92
CA ILE A 73 -14.85 -9.18 31.39
C ILE A 73 -13.89 -10.26 30.91
N SER A 74 -13.11 -9.90 29.90
CA SER A 74 -12.01 -10.69 29.37
C SER A 74 -10.78 -9.78 29.32
N MET A 75 -9.76 -10.16 30.07
CA MET A 75 -8.42 -9.58 29.95
C MET A 75 -7.80 -10.13 28.68
N ALA A 76 -7.28 -9.27 27.81
CA ALA A 76 -6.76 -9.71 26.52
C ALA A 76 -5.63 -8.82 26.01
N THR A 77 -4.67 -9.42 25.33
CA THR A 77 -3.72 -8.70 24.46
C THR A 77 -4.31 -8.50 23.06
N HIS A 78 -5.13 -9.47 22.63
CA HIS A 78 -5.76 -9.54 21.32
C HIS A 78 -7.28 -9.51 21.47
N VAL A 79 -7.92 -8.46 20.95
CA VAL A 79 -9.35 -8.20 21.15
C VAL A 79 -10.11 -8.40 19.85
N ILE A 80 -11.06 -9.34 19.82
CA ILE A 80 -11.84 -9.65 18.61
C ILE A 80 -12.69 -8.46 18.13
N LYS A 81 -13.18 -7.63 19.06
CA LYS A 81 -14.01 -6.46 18.75
C LYS A 81 -13.29 -5.37 17.95
N LEU A 82 -11.96 -5.42 17.87
CA LEU A 82 -11.17 -4.54 16.99
C LEU A 82 -11.29 -4.95 15.51
N VAL A 83 -11.64 -6.20 15.21
CA VAL A 83 -11.97 -6.63 13.83
C VAL A 83 -13.32 -6.06 13.41
N ASN A 84 -14.30 -6.19 14.29
CA ASN A 84 -15.63 -5.64 14.13
C ASN A 84 -16.25 -5.42 15.52
N SER A 85 -16.78 -4.24 15.80
CA SER A 85 -17.30 -3.87 17.12
C SER A 85 -18.45 -4.75 17.62
N SER A 86 -19.14 -5.44 16.70
CA SER A 86 -20.26 -6.35 17.01
C SER A 86 -19.84 -7.82 17.10
N ALA A 87 -18.56 -8.14 16.88
CA ALA A 87 -18.07 -9.51 16.99
C ALA A 87 -18.10 -9.98 18.45
N LYS A 88 -18.83 -11.09 18.68
CA LYS A 88 -18.89 -11.79 19.97
C LYS A 88 -18.12 -13.09 19.85
N GLY A 89 -16.84 -13.06 20.19
CA GLY A 89 -15.98 -14.24 20.21
C GLY A 89 -14.86 -14.06 21.21
N THR A 90 -13.93 -15.00 21.20
CA THR A 90 -12.85 -15.12 22.16
C THR A 90 -11.80 -14.01 21.97
N SER A 91 -11.39 -13.42 23.09
CA SER A 91 -10.25 -12.50 23.16
C SER A 91 -9.13 -13.17 23.94
N LEU A 92 -7.89 -13.05 23.48
CA LEU A 92 -6.79 -13.89 23.96
C LEU A 92 -5.69 -13.07 24.63
N ILE A 93 -5.15 -13.63 25.71
CA ILE A 93 -3.86 -13.24 26.27
C ILE A 93 -2.81 -14.12 25.58
N THR A 94 -1.83 -13.48 24.94
CA THR A 94 -0.74 -14.21 24.28
C THR A 94 0.05 -15.00 25.32
N SER A 95 0.31 -16.28 25.04
CA SER A 95 1.31 -17.08 25.75
C SER A 95 2.69 -16.75 25.19
N GLU A 96 3.75 -16.89 26.01
CA GLU A 96 5.12 -16.73 25.53
C GLU A 96 5.34 -17.58 24.27
N SER A 97 5.69 -16.92 23.17
CA SER A 97 5.87 -17.52 21.85
C SER A 97 7.22 -17.12 21.27
N ARG A 98 7.76 -17.95 20.37
CA ARG A 98 9.07 -17.71 19.74
C ARG A 98 9.12 -16.30 19.15
N TYR A 99 10.10 -15.51 19.58
CA TYR A 99 10.45 -14.24 18.97
C TYR A 99 11.33 -14.46 17.74
N ASP A 100 11.07 -13.71 16.66
CA ASP A 100 11.88 -13.72 15.44
C ASP A 100 12.17 -12.26 15.02
N PRO A 101 13.44 -11.84 14.94
CA PRO A 101 13.78 -10.45 14.67
C PRO A 101 13.49 -9.99 13.24
N HIS A 102 13.11 -10.90 12.33
CA HIS A 102 12.66 -10.54 10.97
C HIS A 102 11.24 -9.97 10.95
N TYR A 103 10.49 -10.16 12.04
CA TYR A 103 9.09 -9.80 12.13
C TYR A 103 8.82 -8.91 13.36
N LEU A 104 7.89 -7.97 13.18
CA LEU A 104 7.26 -7.23 14.25
C LEU A 104 5.92 -7.88 14.57
N ASP A 105 5.79 -8.32 15.83
CA ASP A 105 4.58 -8.89 16.42
C ASP A 105 4.54 -8.55 17.93
N THR A 106 3.55 -9.04 18.67
CA THR A 106 3.39 -8.71 20.11
C THR A 106 4.59 -9.17 20.97
N SER A 107 5.35 -10.18 20.56
CA SER A 107 6.57 -10.65 21.26
C SER A 107 7.74 -9.67 21.20
N ALA A 108 7.67 -8.63 20.37
CA ALA A 108 8.65 -7.55 20.36
C ALA A 108 8.51 -6.59 21.56
N LEU A 109 7.49 -6.78 22.41
CA LEU A 109 7.23 -5.97 23.60
C LEU A 109 7.69 -6.74 24.85
N GLU A 110 8.52 -6.13 25.70
CA GLU A 110 8.97 -6.73 26.97
C GLU A 110 7.80 -6.95 27.94
N ASN A 111 6.96 -5.91 28.11
CA ASN A 111 5.85 -5.92 29.05
C ASN A 111 4.57 -5.48 28.34
N PRO A 112 3.90 -6.39 27.62
CA PRO A 112 2.69 -6.05 26.89
C PRO A 112 1.55 -5.65 27.85
N VAL A 113 1.10 -4.40 27.74
CA VAL A 113 -0.06 -3.89 28.50
C VAL A 113 -1.30 -4.72 28.16
N LYS A 114 -1.94 -5.29 29.18
CA LYS A 114 -3.14 -6.11 29.04
C LYS A 114 -4.35 -5.18 28.86
N ASP A 115 -5.11 -5.39 27.79
CA ASP A 115 -6.38 -4.69 27.53
C ASP A 115 -7.54 -5.43 28.20
N VAL A 116 -8.69 -4.76 28.28
CA VAL A 116 -9.91 -5.29 28.90
C VAL A 116 -11.07 -5.08 27.94
N SER A 117 -11.73 -6.17 27.56
CA SER A 117 -13.00 -6.12 26.82
C SER A 117 -14.11 -6.74 27.66
N GLY A 118 -15.27 -6.09 27.74
CA GLY A 118 -16.38 -6.61 28.53
C GLY A 118 -17.49 -5.60 28.76
N ASN A 119 -18.40 -5.95 29.66
CA ASN A 119 -19.44 -5.04 30.10
C ASN A 119 -18.82 -3.85 30.87
N ALA A 120 -19.16 -2.61 30.48
CA ALA A 120 -18.64 -1.40 31.11
C ALA A 120 -18.91 -1.34 32.62
N ALA A 121 -20.01 -1.94 33.08
CA ALA A 121 -20.37 -2.02 34.50
C ALA A 121 -19.46 -2.94 35.34
N SER A 122 -18.61 -3.74 34.70
CA SER A 122 -17.68 -4.68 35.36
C SER A 122 -16.20 -4.32 35.15
N LEU A 123 -15.90 -3.15 34.56
CA LEU A 123 -14.53 -2.65 34.35
C LEU A 123 -13.80 -2.33 35.66
N ASP A 124 -14.54 -2.10 36.75
CA ASP A 124 -13.99 -1.98 38.11
C ASP A 124 -13.25 -3.25 38.57
N VAL A 125 -13.75 -4.44 38.17
CA VAL A 125 -13.08 -5.71 38.44
C VAL A 125 -11.74 -5.78 37.69
N ALA A 126 -11.67 -5.24 36.48
CA ALA A 126 -10.41 -5.22 35.74
C ALA A 126 -9.38 -4.25 36.34
N GLY A 127 -9.84 -3.11 36.86
CA GLY A 127 -8.99 -2.20 37.63
C GLY A 127 -8.40 -2.85 38.89
N LEU A 128 -9.19 -3.67 39.58
CA LEU A 128 -8.70 -4.49 40.71
C LEU A 128 -7.59 -5.47 40.28
N LEU A 129 -7.78 -6.18 39.17
CA LEU A 129 -6.82 -7.16 38.66
C LEU A 129 -5.47 -6.52 38.26
N GLN A 130 -5.49 -5.25 37.85
CA GLN A 130 -4.30 -4.49 37.44
C GLN A 130 -3.54 -3.86 38.62
N LEU A 131 -4.03 -3.96 39.87
CA LEU A 131 -3.31 -3.44 41.03
C LEU A 131 -1.95 -4.14 41.20
N THR A 132 -0.91 -3.36 41.48
CA THR A 132 0.48 -3.81 41.57
C THR A 132 1.09 -3.48 42.93
N GLU A 133 1.66 -4.47 43.60
CA GLU A 133 2.44 -4.23 44.82
C GLU A 133 3.77 -3.52 44.51
N ASP A 134 4.48 -3.07 45.54
CA ASP A 134 5.78 -2.36 45.37
C ASP A 134 6.85 -3.19 44.66
N SER A 135 6.74 -4.53 44.67
CA SER A 135 7.61 -5.45 43.94
C SER A 135 7.37 -5.45 42.42
N GLY A 136 6.29 -4.80 41.96
CA GLY A 136 5.83 -4.78 40.57
C GLY A 136 4.92 -5.96 40.18
N LYS A 137 4.66 -6.92 41.09
CA LYS A 137 3.76 -8.05 40.80
C LYS A 137 2.29 -7.63 40.92
N SER A 138 1.52 -7.83 39.84
CA SER A 138 0.09 -7.52 39.83
C SER A 138 -0.77 -8.61 40.48
N LEU A 139 -1.96 -8.26 40.97
CA LEU A 139 -2.95 -9.25 41.43
C LEU A 139 -3.25 -10.31 40.37
N LEU A 140 -3.28 -9.90 39.10
CA LEU A 140 -3.43 -10.81 37.98
C LEU A 140 -2.30 -11.83 37.88
N ASN A 141 -1.05 -11.45 38.14
CA ASN A 141 0.09 -12.39 38.11
C ASN A 141 0.01 -13.42 39.25
N TYR A 142 -0.52 -13.02 40.42
CA TYR A 142 -0.82 -13.95 41.52
C TYR A 142 -1.89 -14.97 41.12
N LEU A 143 -2.98 -14.51 40.50
CA LEU A 143 -4.04 -15.39 40.00
C LEU A 143 -3.56 -16.34 38.89
N GLN A 144 -2.67 -15.89 38.00
CA GLN A 144 -2.05 -16.74 36.98
C GLN A 144 -1.19 -17.86 37.60
N ALA A 145 -0.54 -17.59 38.72
CA ALA A 145 0.24 -18.58 39.47
C ALA A 145 -0.61 -19.49 40.38
N ASN A 146 -1.95 -19.35 40.36
CA ASN A 146 -2.88 -19.96 41.32
C ASN A 146 -2.55 -19.64 42.79
N ASP A 147 -1.99 -18.45 43.04
CA ASP A 147 -1.69 -17.97 44.39
C ASP A 147 -2.75 -16.93 44.81
N PHE A 148 -3.51 -17.25 45.86
CA PHE A 148 -4.59 -16.42 46.38
C PHE A 148 -4.20 -15.66 47.65
N SER A 149 -2.93 -15.69 48.05
CA SER A 149 -2.40 -15.03 49.27
C SER A 149 -2.83 -13.56 49.43
N PRO A 150 -2.90 -12.72 48.37
CA PRO A 150 -3.32 -11.31 48.51
C PRO A 150 -4.77 -11.11 48.98
N LEU A 151 -5.64 -12.10 48.76
CA LEU A 151 -7.06 -12.04 49.12
C LEU A 151 -7.34 -12.66 50.50
N ALA A 152 -6.40 -13.43 51.04
CA ALA A 152 -6.54 -14.14 52.31
C ALA A 152 -6.92 -13.24 53.51
N PRO A 153 -6.40 -12.00 53.65
CA PRO A 153 -6.76 -11.12 54.78
C PRO A 153 -8.24 -10.69 54.81
N PHE A 154 -8.98 -10.87 53.72
CA PHE A 154 -10.38 -10.49 53.60
C PHE A 154 -11.34 -11.69 53.64
N ALA A 155 -10.83 -12.89 53.41
CA ALA A 155 -11.66 -14.09 53.38
C ALA A 155 -12.01 -14.52 54.81
N VAL A 156 -13.26 -14.92 55.02
CA VAL A 156 -13.69 -15.51 56.30
C VAL A 156 -13.22 -16.95 56.41
N ASP A 157 -13.29 -17.69 55.30
CA ASP A 157 -12.94 -19.10 55.18
C ASP A 157 -12.08 -19.39 53.94
N GLU A 158 -11.32 -20.47 53.97
CA GLU A 158 -10.48 -20.93 52.84
C GLU A 158 -11.31 -21.31 51.61
N THR A 159 -12.56 -21.75 51.80
CA THR A 159 -13.51 -22.04 50.71
C THR A 159 -13.95 -20.77 49.96
N GLN A 160 -14.14 -19.66 50.68
CA GLN A 160 -14.46 -18.37 50.08
C GLN A 160 -13.27 -17.83 49.29
N LEU A 161 -12.06 -17.98 49.83
CA LEU A 161 -10.81 -17.62 49.15
C LEU A 161 -10.67 -18.35 47.80
N GLN A 162 -10.91 -19.66 47.78
CA GLN A 162 -10.89 -20.47 46.56
C GLN A 162 -11.97 -20.05 45.57
N THR A 163 -13.18 -19.75 46.06
CA THR A 163 -14.29 -19.30 45.21
C THR A 163 -13.98 -17.97 44.54
N TRP A 164 -13.40 -17.01 45.28
CA TRP A 164 -12.95 -15.74 44.72
C TRP A 164 -11.83 -15.93 43.72
N GLY A 165 -10.82 -16.72 44.07
CA GLY A 165 -9.70 -17.05 43.19
C GLY A 165 -10.16 -17.62 41.85
N GLN A 166 -11.01 -18.65 41.88
CA GLN A 166 -11.57 -19.27 40.68
C GLN A 166 -12.49 -18.33 39.90
N GLY A 167 -13.34 -17.56 40.58
CA GLY A 167 -14.24 -16.59 39.94
C GLY A 167 -13.46 -15.49 39.21
N LEU A 168 -12.47 -14.90 39.86
CA LEU A 168 -11.60 -13.88 39.26
C LEU A 168 -10.75 -14.44 38.12
N LYS A 169 -10.33 -15.71 38.21
CA LYS A 169 -9.59 -16.40 37.14
C LYS A 169 -10.41 -16.56 35.86
N GLN A 170 -11.74 -16.61 35.93
CA GLN A 170 -12.60 -16.62 34.73
C GLN A 170 -12.44 -15.39 33.83
N ALA A 171 -11.89 -14.27 34.35
CA ALA A 171 -11.56 -13.11 33.53
C ALA A 171 -10.31 -13.30 32.64
N LEU A 172 -9.52 -14.34 32.90
CA LEU A 172 -8.26 -14.64 32.20
C LEU A 172 -8.39 -15.75 31.15
N GLU A 173 -9.36 -16.65 31.32
CA GLU A 173 -9.54 -17.85 30.51
C GLU A 173 -10.95 -17.87 29.89
N ASP A 174 -11.03 -17.80 28.57
CA ASP A 174 -12.25 -18.15 27.85
C ASP A 174 -12.36 -19.70 27.80
N GLN A 175 -13.24 -20.27 28.63
CA GLN A 175 -13.41 -21.74 28.79
C GLN A 175 -13.84 -22.47 27.50
N SER A 176 -14.24 -21.75 26.45
CA SER A 176 -14.63 -22.34 25.17
C SER A 176 -14.26 -21.38 24.03
N PRO A 177 -13.19 -21.65 23.27
CA PRO A 177 -12.77 -20.77 22.19
C PRO A 177 -13.83 -20.71 21.10
N ALA A 178 -14.24 -19.51 20.73
CA ALA A 178 -15.22 -19.27 19.69
C ALA A 178 -14.79 -18.10 18.80
N SER A 179 -14.94 -18.28 17.49
CA SER A 179 -14.86 -17.17 16.54
C SER A 179 -16.25 -16.53 16.36
N HIS A 180 -16.35 -15.64 15.38
CA HIS A 180 -17.62 -15.00 15.02
C HIS A 180 -17.73 -14.88 13.49
N THR A 181 -18.95 -14.80 12.98
CA THR A 181 -19.24 -14.64 11.53
C THR A 181 -18.66 -13.35 10.95
N LEU A 182 -18.55 -12.30 11.79
CA LEU A 182 -17.92 -11.02 11.47
C LEU A 182 -16.40 -10.98 11.74
N GLY A 183 -15.83 -12.08 12.23
CA GLY A 183 -14.39 -12.23 12.41
C GLY A 183 -13.68 -12.47 11.08
N LYS A 184 -12.38 -12.16 11.02
CA LYS A 184 -11.55 -12.42 9.84
C LYS A 184 -10.97 -13.83 9.95
N GLN A 185 -11.30 -14.66 8.96
CA GLN A 185 -10.84 -16.05 8.87
C GLN A 185 -10.20 -16.28 7.51
N VAL A 186 -8.98 -16.84 7.49
CA VAL A 186 -8.16 -17.02 6.28
C VAL A 186 -7.64 -18.44 6.22
N TYR A 187 -7.78 -19.12 5.08
CA TYR A 187 -7.10 -20.39 4.83
C TYR A 187 -5.64 -20.12 4.46
N PHE A 188 -4.72 -20.77 5.16
CA PHE A 188 -3.29 -20.72 4.83
C PHE A 188 -2.84 -22.11 4.35
N PRO A 189 -2.32 -22.22 3.11
CA PRO A 189 -1.83 -23.49 2.59
C PRO A 189 -0.49 -23.87 3.25
N LEU A 190 -0.34 -25.16 3.55
CA LEU A 190 0.90 -25.74 4.08
C LEU A 190 1.69 -26.46 2.98
N ALA A 191 2.96 -26.75 3.26
CA ALA A 191 3.84 -27.41 2.29
C ALA A 191 3.36 -28.82 1.88
N ASP A 192 2.62 -29.51 2.75
CA ASP A 192 2.05 -30.83 2.52
C ASP A 192 0.74 -30.82 1.68
N GLY A 193 0.28 -29.63 1.27
CA GLY A 193 -0.95 -29.45 0.51
C GLY A 193 -2.23 -29.40 1.36
N THR A 194 -2.10 -29.49 2.68
CA THR A 194 -3.22 -29.27 3.62
C THR A 194 -3.37 -27.78 3.96
N TYR A 195 -4.33 -27.46 4.83
CA TYR A 195 -4.65 -26.10 5.21
C TYR A 195 -4.80 -25.97 6.71
N HIS A 196 -4.39 -24.82 7.23
CA HIS A 196 -4.88 -24.33 8.52
C HIS A 196 -5.83 -23.16 8.31
N LEU A 197 -6.90 -23.12 9.13
CA LEU A 197 -7.83 -22.01 9.16
C LEU A 197 -7.37 -21.02 10.24
N LEU A 198 -6.96 -19.84 9.81
CA LEU A 198 -6.41 -18.81 10.67
C LEU A 198 -7.49 -17.82 11.08
N ALA A 199 -7.78 -17.73 12.37
CA ALA A 199 -8.65 -16.70 12.95
C ALA A 199 -7.80 -15.48 13.35
N VAL A 200 -7.89 -14.41 12.55
CA VAL A 200 -7.02 -13.23 12.70
C VAL A 200 -7.55 -12.30 13.78
N LEU A 201 -6.76 -12.10 14.84
CA LEU A 201 -7.02 -11.16 15.91
C LEU A 201 -5.95 -10.04 15.92
N PRO A 202 -6.33 -8.76 15.88
CA PRO A 202 -5.38 -7.66 15.99
C PRO A 202 -4.91 -7.50 17.44
N SER A 203 -3.62 -7.18 17.61
CA SER A 203 -3.02 -6.89 18.92
C SER A 203 -3.41 -5.49 19.38
N SER A 204 -4.24 -5.39 20.43
CA SER A 204 -4.62 -4.10 21.01
C SER A 204 -3.42 -3.41 21.65
N THR A 205 -2.56 -4.21 22.29
CA THR A 205 -1.33 -3.78 22.95
C THR A 205 -0.34 -3.16 21.97
N LEU A 206 -0.09 -3.80 20.83
CA LEU A 206 0.82 -3.26 19.83
C LEU A 206 0.31 -1.93 19.25
N ILE A 207 -1.00 -1.83 18.98
CA ILE A 207 -1.63 -0.57 18.54
C ILE A 207 -1.46 0.49 19.64
N GLN A 208 -1.47 0.12 20.94
CA GLN A 208 -1.37 1.07 22.06
C GLN A 208 0.02 1.67 22.11
N THR A 209 1.05 0.83 22.08
CA THR A 209 2.45 1.28 22.10
C THR A 209 2.77 2.18 20.89
N ILE A 210 2.21 1.87 19.72
CA ILE A 210 2.35 2.73 18.53
C ILE A 210 1.63 4.06 18.70
N ASP A 211 0.39 4.08 19.21
CA ASP A 211 -0.33 5.34 19.49
C ASP A 211 0.46 6.20 20.47
N GLU A 212 0.92 5.65 21.59
CA GLU A 212 1.72 6.36 22.60
C GLU A 212 3.01 6.93 22.00
N THR A 213 3.73 6.15 21.19
CA THR A 213 4.96 6.60 20.53
C THR A 213 4.69 7.78 19.57
N ILE A 214 3.64 7.68 18.75
CA ILE A 214 3.27 8.74 17.80
C ILE A 214 2.73 9.97 18.52
N GLN A 215 1.90 9.81 19.55
CA GLN A 215 1.36 10.90 20.37
C GLN A 215 2.48 11.63 21.10
N HIS A 216 3.46 10.89 21.66
CA HIS A 216 4.65 11.47 22.26
C HIS A 216 5.41 12.33 21.26
N CYS A 217 5.69 11.84 20.06
CA CYS A 217 6.36 12.61 19.01
C CYS A 217 5.57 13.86 18.56
N ARG A 218 4.23 13.81 18.55
CA ARG A 218 3.39 14.93 18.04
C ARG A 218 3.09 15.99 19.10
N PHE A 219 2.87 15.59 20.36
CA PHE A 219 2.23 16.44 21.36
C PHE A 219 2.97 16.55 22.70
N SER A 220 4.02 15.76 22.94
CA SER A 220 4.83 15.90 24.16
C SER A 220 5.46 17.29 24.24
N GLN A 221 5.71 17.74 25.47
CA GLN A 221 6.33 19.03 25.72
C GLN A 221 7.76 19.07 25.18
N ALA A 222 8.55 18.01 25.44
CA ALA A 222 9.91 17.87 24.91
C ALA A 222 9.98 17.98 23.37
N MET A 223 9.06 17.33 22.65
CA MET A 223 9.04 17.39 21.18
C MET A 223 8.45 18.69 20.62
N LYS A 224 7.72 19.47 21.42
CA LYS A 224 7.35 20.85 21.05
C LYS A 224 8.58 21.75 21.14
N GLU A 225 9.30 21.69 22.25
CA GLU A 225 10.54 22.45 22.45
C GLU A 225 11.60 22.12 21.38
N ALA A 226 11.78 20.83 21.06
CA ALA A 226 12.71 20.41 20.01
C ALA A 226 12.33 20.96 18.62
N ARG A 227 11.02 21.05 18.31
CA ARG A 227 10.54 21.65 17.05
C ARG A 227 10.66 23.17 17.03
N ASP A 228 10.45 23.82 18.17
CA ASP A 228 10.64 25.25 18.31
C ASP A 228 12.12 25.61 18.15
N ALA A 229 13.03 24.83 18.74
CA ALA A 229 14.48 24.94 18.54
C ALA A 229 14.86 24.73 17.06
N LYS A 230 14.24 23.76 16.37
CA LYS A 230 14.41 23.59 14.92
C LYS A 230 13.93 24.80 14.13
N LYS A 231 12.82 25.42 14.52
CA LYS A 231 12.28 26.61 13.84
C LYS A 231 13.15 27.85 14.07
N THR A 232 13.81 27.95 15.22
CA THR A 232 14.69 29.06 15.60
C THR A 232 16.17 28.80 15.33
N ASN A 233 16.53 27.66 14.73
CA ASN A 233 17.91 27.20 14.51
C ASN A 233 18.75 27.20 15.80
N GLN A 234 18.18 26.73 16.91
CA GLN A 234 18.89 26.53 18.17
C GLN A 234 19.36 25.08 18.31
N LEU A 235 20.43 24.87 19.06
CA LEU A 235 20.97 23.54 19.36
C LEU A 235 20.03 22.84 20.34
N TYR A 236 19.68 21.59 20.04
CA TYR A 236 18.87 20.77 20.94
C TYR A 236 19.48 19.37 21.03
N PRO A 237 19.59 18.78 22.23
CA PRO A 237 20.27 17.50 22.40
C PRO A 237 19.53 16.33 21.75
N ASP A 238 18.19 16.35 21.76
CA ASP A 238 17.38 15.24 21.25
C ASP A 238 16.99 15.40 19.77
N PRO A 239 16.91 14.28 19.01
CA PRO A 239 16.43 14.32 17.64
C PRO A 239 14.94 14.68 17.55
N VAL A 240 14.58 15.48 16.54
CA VAL A 240 13.19 15.74 16.18
C VAL A 240 12.69 14.62 15.27
N VAL A 241 11.77 13.81 15.75
CA VAL A 241 11.16 12.70 14.99
C VAL A 241 9.74 13.04 14.56
N ALA A 242 9.46 12.94 13.27
CA ALA A 242 8.13 13.16 12.70
C ALA A 242 7.68 11.96 11.86
N TYR A 243 6.41 11.59 11.94
CA TYR A 243 5.81 10.53 11.11
C TYR A 243 4.91 11.16 10.04
N PRO A 244 5.42 11.46 8.83
CA PRO A 244 4.60 11.99 7.74
C PRO A 244 3.64 10.93 7.19
N ASN A 245 2.57 11.39 6.53
CA ASN A 245 1.63 10.53 5.80
C ASN A 245 1.13 9.34 6.63
N LEU A 246 0.70 9.59 7.87
CA LEU A 246 -0.06 8.61 8.64
C LEU A 246 -1.49 8.54 8.12
N ALA A 247 -2.13 7.38 8.21
CA ALA A 247 -3.59 7.29 8.14
C ALA A 247 -4.17 6.98 9.52
N LEU A 248 -5.42 7.38 9.72
CA LEU A 248 -6.19 7.13 10.92
C LEU A 248 -7.37 6.22 10.58
N MET A 249 -7.51 5.15 11.35
CA MET A 249 -8.69 4.30 11.36
C MET A 249 -9.32 4.34 12.76
N THR A 250 -10.63 4.51 12.85
CA THR A 250 -11.36 4.60 14.12
C THR A 250 -12.12 3.31 14.41
N ALA A 251 -11.69 2.59 15.44
CA ALA A 251 -12.41 1.42 15.94
C ALA A 251 -13.54 1.85 16.90
N GLY A 252 -14.78 1.52 16.55
CA GLY A 252 -15.95 1.69 17.44
C GLY A 252 -16.80 2.94 17.18
N GLY A 253 -16.48 3.70 16.12
CA GLY A 253 -17.25 4.88 15.71
C GLY A 253 -17.45 5.87 16.85
N SER A 254 -18.71 6.23 17.12
CA SER A 254 -19.07 7.18 18.19
C SER A 254 -19.02 6.60 19.61
N LYS A 255 -18.83 5.28 19.77
CA LYS A 255 -18.84 4.59 21.07
C LYS A 255 -17.61 3.66 21.24
N PRO A 256 -16.38 4.22 21.27
CA PRO A 256 -15.15 3.43 21.38
C PRO A 256 -15.06 2.61 22.69
N GLN A 257 -15.81 3.03 23.72
CA GLN A 257 -15.93 2.37 25.03
C GLN A 257 -16.44 0.92 24.95
N ASN A 258 -17.20 0.58 23.91
CA ASN A 258 -17.82 -0.74 23.77
C ASN A 258 -16.85 -1.82 23.24
N ILE A 259 -15.68 -1.40 22.74
CA ILE A 259 -14.66 -2.31 22.21
C ILE A 259 -13.75 -2.79 23.33
N SER A 260 -13.00 -1.88 23.94
CA SER A 260 -12.08 -2.19 25.03
C SER A 260 -11.62 -0.93 25.78
N GLN A 261 -10.98 -1.13 26.93
CA GLN A 261 -10.45 -0.06 27.76
C GLN A 261 -9.37 0.78 27.05
N LEU A 262 -8.33 0.14 26.49
CA LEU A 262 -7.26 0.85 25.77
C LEU A 262 -7.79 1.53 24.50
N ASN A 263 -8.76 0.92 23.83
CA ASN A 263 -9.43 1.57 22.70
C ASN A 263 -10.16 2.86 23.13
N SER A 264 -10.83 2.85 24.29
CA SER A 264 -11.46 4.04 24.84
C SER A 264 -10.45 5.14 25.19
N GLN A 265 -9.30 4.78 25.78
CA GLN A 265 -8.23 5.73 26.12
C GLN A 265 -7.71 6.46 24.88
N ARG A 266 -7.52 5.73 23.78
CA ARG A 266 -7.12 6.28 22.48
C ARG A 266 -8.27 6.94 21.71
N ARG A 267 -9.49 6.96 22.25
CA ARG A 267 -10.71 7.45 21.58
C ARG A 267 -10.99 6.71 20.26
N GLY A 268 -10.68 5.43 20.20
CA GLY A 268 -10.85 4.59 19.01
C GLY A 268 -9.75 4.72 17.96
N ARG A 269 -8.77 5.60 18.14
CA ARG A 269 -7.74 5.89 17.14
C ARG A 269 -6.79 4.71 16.95
N CYS A 270 -6.56 4.35 15.70
CA CYS A 270 -5.52 3.43 15.25
C CYS A 270 -4.71 4.12 14.14
N TYR A 271 -3.45 4.44 14.41
CA TYR A 271 -2.54 4.97 13.39
C TYR A 271 -2.04 3.85 12.49
N LEU A 272 -2.00 4.13 11.18
CA LEU A 272 -1.46 3.23 10.18
C LEU A 272 -0.28 3.89 9.47
N LEU A 273 0.79 3.12 9.25
CA LEU A 273 1.99 3.57 8.55
C LEU A 273 1.89 3.38 7.03
N PRO A 274 2.48 4.27 6.21
CA PRO A 274 2.38 4.19 4.77
C PRO A 274 3.23 3.04 4.18
N ALA A 275 2.58 2.19 3.39
CA ALA A 275 3.14 1.10 2.59
C ALA A 275 3.12 1.40 1.08
N THR A 276 2.91 2.67 0.71
CA THR A 276 2.66 3.11 -0.66
C THR A 276 3.89 3.01 -1.55
N PRO A 277 3.73 2.55 -2.81
CA PRO A 277 4.78 2.68 -3.81
C PRO A 277 5.09 4.16 -4.10
N PRO A 278 6.31 4.48 -4.56
CA PRO A 278 6.67 5.85 -4.89
C PRO A 278 5.76 6.37 -6.00
N GLU A 279 5.18 7.56 -5.81
CA GLU A 279 4.40 8.23 -6.84
C GLU A 279 5.27 8.51 -8.07
N LEU A 280 4.80 8.08 -9.24
CA LEU A 280 5.36 8.53 -10.51
C LEU A 280 4.92 9.99 -10.71
N ARG A 281 5.63 10.92 -10.09
CA ARG A 281 5.60 12.30 -10.57
C ARG A 281 6.37 12.30 -11.87
N GLU A 282 5.65 12.31 -12.99
CA GLU A 282 6.19 12.82 -14.24
C GLU A 282 6.52 14.29 -13.97
N LYS A 283 7.70 14.54 -13.39
CA LYS A 283 8.32 15.85 -13.54
C LYS A 283 8.51 15.96 -15.03
N LEU A 284 7.73 16.83 -15.64
CA LEU A 284 7.97 17.27 -17.00
C LEU A 284 9.37 17.89 -16.98
N LEU A 285 10.35 17.15 -17.49
CA LEU A 285 11.72 17.61 -17.55
C LEU A 285 11.88 18.47 -18.81
N PRO A 286 12.52 19.64 -18.70
CA PRO A 286 12.85 20.44 -19.87
C PRO A 286 13.83 19.68 -20.77
N PRO A 287 13.69 19.77 -22.11
CA PRO A 287 14.64 19.19 -23.06
C PRO A 287 15.93 20.02 -23.14
N LEU A 288 16.82 19.90 -22.13
CA LEU A 288 18.03 20.72 -22.01
C LEU A 288 19.20 20.28 -22.90
N HIS A 289 19.29 18.99 -23.21
CA HIS A 289 20.48 18.37 -23.83
C HIS A 289 20.26 17.94 -25.29
N VAL A 290 19.41 18.66 -26.03
CA VAL A 290 19.12 18.36 -27.44
C VAL A 290 19.21 19.62 -28.29
N GLU A 291 19.82 19.49 -29.48
CA GLU A 291 19.89 20.59 -30.44
C GLU A 291 18.54 20.86 -31.12
N SER A 292 17.75 19.80 -31.31
CA SER A 292 16.44 19.84 -31.96
C SER A 292 15.43 18.97 -31.22
N LEU A 293 14.23 19.51 -30.97
CA LEU A 293 13.15 18.81 -30.25
C LEU A 293 12.72 17.52 -30.95
N PHE A 294 12.87 17.45 -32.27
CA PHE A 294 12.55 16.25 -33.05
C PHE A 294 13.42 15.03 -32.70
N HIS A 295 14.62 15.26 -32.15
CA HIS A 295 15.53 14.19 -31.70
C HIS A 295 15.31 13.80 -30.23
N HIS A 296 14.39 14.45 -29.52
CA HIS A 296 14.09 14.11 -28.13
C HIS A 296 13.46 12.71 -28.02
N GLY A 297 13.87 11.94 -27.01
CA GLY A 297 13.43 10.55 -26.83
C GLY A 297 11.90 10.37 -26.78
N SER A 298 11.17 11.31 -26.17
CA SER A 298 9.70 11.29 -26.14
C SER A 298 9.09 11.44 -27.53
N VAL A 299 9.64 12.35 -28.36
CA VAL A 299 9.18 12.59 -29.74
C VAL A 299 9.46 11.37 -30.60
N LEU A 300 10.67 10.81 -30.52
CA LEU A 300 11.03 9.61 -31.25
C LEU A 300 10.15 8.42 -30.85
N THR A 301 9.79 8.29 -29.56
CA THR A 301 8.94 7.19 -29.07
C THR A 301 7.51 7.32 -29.58
N ALA A 302 6.92 8.51 -29.54
CA ALA A 302 5.54 8.75 -29.96
C ALA A 302 5.35 8.63 -31.48
N THR A 303 6.33 9.09 -32.27
CA THR A 303 6.24 9.10 -33.75
C THR A 303 6.64 7.77 -34.39
N ARG A 304 7.42 6.93 -33.70
CA ARG A 304 7.91 5.64 -34.20
C ARG A 304 6.84 4.68 -34.76
N PRO A 305 5.69 4.41 -34.11
CA PRO A 305 4.69 3.51 -34.67
C PRO A 305 4.10 4.05 -35.98
N ILE A 306 3.81 5.35 -36.04
CA ILE A 306 3.23 6.02 -37.21
C ILE A 306 4.21 6.00 -38.38
N ILE A 307 5.49 6.29 -38.11
CA ILE A 307 6.56 6.22 -39.13
C ILE A 307 6.74 4.80 -39.65
N LYS A 308 6.61 3.77 -38.81
CA LYS A 308 6.68 2.36 -39.24
C LYS A 308 5.50 1.95 -40.11
N GLU A 309 4.29 2.39 -39.79
CA GLU A 309 3.12 2.15 -40.64
C GLU A 309 3.27 2.87 -41.98
N MET A 310 3.68 4.14 -41.96
CA MET A 310 3.99 4.91 -43.16
C MET A 310 5.04 4.17 -44.01
N LEU A 311 6.14 3.71 -43.43
CA LEU A 311 7.17 2.93 -44.15
C LEU A 311 6.64 1.62 -44.72
N THR A 312 5.76 0.94 -44.00
CA THR A 312 5.14 -0.30 -44.49
C THR A 312 4.26 -0.01 -45.70
N HIS A 313 3.45 1.06 -45.62
CA HIS A 313 2.65 1.52 -46.75
C HIS A 313 3.50 1.94 -47.96
N LEU A 314 4.60 2.65 -47.72
CA LEU A 314 5.54 3.05 -48.78
C LEU A 314 6.22 1.84 -49.43
N LYS A 315 6.57 0.81 -48.65
CA LYS A 315 7.13 -0.45 -49.17
C LYS A 315 6.11 -1.22 -49.99
N GLU A 316 4.86 -1.30 -49.54
CA GLU A 316 3.77 -1.94 -50.29
C GLU A 316 3.52 -1.23 -51.62
N MET A 317 3.48 0.11 -51.63
CA MET A 317 3.34 0.89 -52.86
C MET A 317 4.46 0.60 -53.84
N HIS A 318 5.70 0.57 -53.34
CA HIS A 318 6.88 0.34 -54.16
C HIS A 318 6.96 -1.10 -54.68
N GLN A 319 6.66 -2.10 -53.85
CA GLN A 319 6.63 -3.52 -54.26
C GLN A 319 5.55 -3.81 -55.31
N ASN A 320 4.46 -3.06 -55.29
CA ASN A 320 3.34 -3.22 -56.23
C ASN A 320 3.46 -2.32 -57.49
N ASN A 321 4.55 -1.56 -57.65
CA ASN A 321 4.77 -0.62 -58.77
C ASN A 321 3.57 0.34 -58.99
N VAL A 322 2.93 0.76 -57.90
CA VAL A 322 1.73 1.60 -57.96
C VAL A 322 2.15 3.04 -58.16
N ASP A 323 1.72 3.65 -59.28
CA ASP A 323 1.88 5.09 -59.51
C ASP A 323 1.22 5.89 -58.39
N SER A 324 1.80 7.04 -58.05
CA SER A 324 1.26 7.86 -56.96
C SER A 324 -0.08 8.50 -57.34
N THR A 325 -1.18 7.82 -57.00
CA THR A 325 -2.55 8.30 -57.13
C THR A 325 -2.96 9.18 -55.94
N LEU A 326 -4.01 9.99 -56.12
CA LEU A 326 -4.55 10.89 -55.09
C LEU A 326 -4.80 10.18 -53.73
N PRO A 327 -5.42 8.98 -53.65
CA PRO A 327 -5.66 8.30 -52.38
C PRO A 327 -4.39 7.94 -51.60
N HIS A 328 -3.29 7.61 -52.30
CA HIS A 328 -2.01 7.35 -51.64
C HIS A 328 -1.36 8.62 -51.12
N ARG A 329 -1.47 9.73 -51.86
CA ARG A 329 -0.97 11.04 -51.41
C ARG A 329 -1.73 11.54 -50.19
N ASP A 330 -3.04 11.35 -50.17
CA ASP A 330 -3.88 11.70 -49.04
C ASP A 330 -3.55 10.82 -47.82
N LYS A 331 -3.37 9.51 -48.00
CA LYS A 331 -2.94 8.62 -46.90
C LYS A 331 -1.55 8.94 -46.36
N ILE A 332 -0.60 9.34 -47.22
CA ILE A 332 0.72 9.83 -46.78
C ILE A 332 0.58 11.15 -46.02
N ARG A 333 -0.30 12.06 -46.46
CA ARG A 333 -0.62 13.29 -45.74
C ARG A 333 -1.17 12.96 -44.35
N ASP A 334 -2.11 12.03 -44.24
CA ASP A 334 -2.68 11.60 -42.96
C ASP A 334 -1.62 11.07 -41.99
N TYR A 335 -0.63 10.31 -42.47
CA TYR A 335 0.49 9.85 -41.62
C TYR A 335 1.36 11.02 -41.15
N ILE A 336 1.63 11.98 -42.02
CA ILE A 336 2.43 13.16 -41.66
C ILE A 336 1.67 14.04 -40.65
N ASP A 337 0.36 14.23 -40.84
CA ASP A 337 -0.49 14.98 -39.92
C ASP A 337 -0.54 14.31 -38.54
N GLN A 338 -0.69 12.97 -38.49
CA GLN A 338 -0.60 12.22 -37.23
C GLN A 338 0.78 12.34 -36.55
N ILE A 339 1.87 12.37 -37.32
CA ILE A 339 3.21 12.61 -36.77
C ILE A 339 3.30 14.01 -36.18
N ILE A 340 2.77 15.02 -36.88
CA ILE A 340 2.74 16.40 -36.41
C ILE A 340 1.92 16.52 -35.12
N ASP A 341 0.72 15.95 -35.07
CA ASP A 341 -0.14 15.96 -33.89
C ASP A 341 0.54 15.30 -32.69
N ALA A 342 1.23 14.19 -32.91
CA ALA A 342 2.01 13.52 -31.86
C ALA A 342 3.15 14.39 -31.32
N ILE A 343 3.84 15.14 -32.19
CA ILE A 343 4.91 16.06 -31.77
C ILE A 343 4.33 17.26 -31.04
N SER A 344 3.28 17.89 -31.59
CA SER A 344 2.59 19.03 -30.99
C SER A 344 2.02 18.69 -29.61
N GLY A 345 1.50 17.48 -29.41
CA GLY A 345 1.06 17.00 -28.10
C GLY A 345 2.17 16.89 -27.06
N ILE A 346 3.43 16.66 -27.48
CA ILE A 346 4.59 16.64 -26.59
C ILE A 346 5.09 18.07 -26.34
N VAL A 347 5.22 18.89 -27.38
CA VAL A 347 5.64 20.29 -27.24
C VAL A 347 4.67 21.08 -26.38
N GLY A 348 3.36 20.85 -26.52
CA GLY A 348 2.33 21.45 -25.68
C GLY A 348 2.38 20.99 -24.21
N GLN A 349 3.13 19.94 -23.88
CA GLN A 349 3.47 19.65 -22.48
C GLN A 349 4.57 20.59 -22.01
N TRP A 350 5.68 20.72 -22.76
CA TRP A 350 6.79 21.62 -22.44
C TRP A 350 6.39 23.09 -22.33
N GLN A 351 5.40 23.55 -23.11
CA GLN A 351 4.83 24.89 -23.00
C GLN A 351 4.16 25.18 -21.64
N ARG A 352 3.93 24.17 -20.80
CA ARG A 352 3.39 24.32 -19.43
C ARG A 352 4.47 24.53 -18.37
N LEU A 353 5.75 24.44 -18.75
CA LEU A 353 6.87 24.77 -17.86
C LEU A 353 6.87 26.28 -17.55
N PRO A 354 7.51 26.71 -16.44
CA PRO A 354 7.65 28.14 -16.13
C PRO A 354 8.31 28.89 -17.29
N ALA A 355 7.77 30.05 -17.66
CA ALA A 355 8.36 30.89 -18.70
C ALA A 355 9.84 31.21 -18.37
N GLY A 356 10.73 31.10 -19.35
CA GLY A 356 12.17 31.27 -19.14
C GLY A 356 12.95 29.95 -19.01
N TRP A 357 12.28 28.78 -19.00
CA TRP A 357 12.99 27.50 -18.87
C TRP A 357 13.95 27.24 -20.05
N SER A 358 13.70 27.85 -21.21
CA SER A 358 14.53 27.66 -22.40
C SER A 358 15.92 28.32 -22.32
N ASP A 359 16.17 29.17 -21.33
CA ASP A 359 17.49 29.80 -21.08
C ASP A 359 18.52 28.77 -20.61
N GLU A 360 18.09 27.78 -19.82
CA GLU A 360 18.95 26.69 -19.34
C GLU A 360 19.36 25.71 -20.47
N ALA A 361 18.66 25.73 -21.61
CA ALA A 361 18.93 24.87 -22.74
C ALA A 361 19.98 25.49 -23.69
N GLU A 362 21.27 25.37 -23.37
CA GLU A 362 22.36 25.99 -24.16
C GLU A 362 22.44 25.47 -25.61
N THR A 363 22.10 24.19 -25.83
CA THR A 363 22.27 23.52 -27.12
C THR A 363 21.07 23.64 -28.06
N LEU A 364 19.89 23.99 -27.53
CA LEU A 364 18.63 23.98 -28.28
C LEU A 364 18.57 25.16 -29.26
N TRP A 365 18.23 24.88 -30.52
CA TRP A 365 18.15 25.92 -31.55
C TRP A 365 17.12 27.02 -31.20
N PRO A 366 17.39 28.30 -31.52
CA PRO A 366 16.51 29.42 -31.16
C PRO A 366 15.05 29.27 -31.62
N GLU A 367 14.83 28.68 -32.80
CA GLU A 367 13.48 28.48 -33.33
C GLU A 367 12.72 27.38 -32.58
N HIS A 368 13.44 26.39 -32.03
CA HIS A 368 12.86 25.36 -31.16
C HIS A 368 12.57 25.90 -29.77
N LYS A 369 13.43 26.78 -29.23
CA LYS A 369 13.17 27.49 -27.97
C LYS A 369 11.88 28.29 -28.04
N ARG A 370 11.69 29.07 -29.12
CA ARG A 370 10.46 29.85 -29.36
C ARG A 370 9.20 29.00 -29.50
N TRP A 371 9.32 27.80 -30.08
CA TRP A 371 8.19 26.89 -30.23
C TRP A 371 7.78 26.24 -28.90
N ALA A 372 8.74 25.84 -28.07
CA ALA A 372 8.48 25.13 -26.82
C ALA A 372 8.32 26.04 -25.59
N ASP A 373 8.82 27.28 -25.64
CA ASP A 373 8.62 28.32 -24.63
C ASP A 373 8.08 29.62 -25.27
N PRO A 374 6.79 29.64 -25.67
CA PRO A 374 6.19 30.78 -26.36
C PRO A 374 5.96 32.00 -25.47
N ASN A 375 5.95 31.83 -24.14
CA ASN A 375 5.68 32.89 -23.17
C ASN A 375 6.95 33.53 -22.60
N HIS A 376 8.11 33.30 -23.24
CA HIS A 376 9.38 33.86 -22.82
C HIS A 376 9.36 35.41 -22.85
N PRO A 377 9.83 36.11 -21.80
CA PRO A 377 9.77 37.57 -21.74
C PRO A 377 10.55 38.31 -22.83
N GLU A 378 11.59 37.67 -23.39
CA GLU A 378 12.46 38.27 -24.41
C GLU A 378 11.96 38.10 -25.85
N TRP A 379 10.89 37.32 -26.08
CA TRP A 379 10.41 37.06 -27.44
C TRP A 379 9.50 38.17 -27.96
N ASP A 380 9.79 38.65 -29.16
CA ASP A 380 8.88 39.52 -29.90
C ASP A 380 7.73 38.69 -30.48
N ILE A 381 6.52 38.95 -29.98
CA ILE A 381 5.27 38.29 -30.37
C ILE A 381 4.95 38.52 -31.86
N HIS A 382 5.50 39.57 -32.47
CA HIS A 382 5.29 39.90 -33.88
C HIS A 382 6.33 39.29 -34.84
N ASP A 383 7.43 38.74 -34.31
CA ASP A 383 8.46 38.09 -35.11
C ASP A 383 8.05 36.67 -35.51
N LYS A 384 7.55 36.55 -36.75
CA LYS A 384 7.17 35.28 -37.38
C LYS A 384 8.27 34.70 -38.28
N SER A 385 9.49 35.23 -38.23
CA SER A 385 10.58 34.81 -39.14
C SER A 385 11.01 33.35 -38.90
N TRP A 386 10.97 32.89 -37.65
CA TRP A 386 11.31 31.51 -37.24
C TRP A 386 10.36 30.44 -37.80
N HIS A 387 9.14 30.82 -38.20
CA HIS A 387 8.15 29.91 -38.80
C HIS A 387 8.63 29.25 -40.10
N LYS A 388 9.61 29.86 -40.80
CA LYS A 388 10.16 29.31 -42.04
C LYS A 388 11.23 28.23 -41.81
N ALA A 389 11.86 28.21 -40.64
CA ALA A 389 12.96 27.31 -40.33
C ALA A 389 12.47 25.93 -39.83
N LEU A 390 11.44 25.90 -38.98
CA LEU A 390 10.93 24.66 -38.39
C LEU A 390 10.40 23.63 -39.39
N PRO A 391 9.59 23.98 -40.41
CA PRO A 391 9.12 23.00 -41.40
C PRO A 391 10.26 22.40 -42.22
N LYS A 392 11.29 23.20 -42.51
CA LYS A 392 12.49 22.73 -43.20
C LYS A 392 13.25 21.71 -42.36
N GLN A 393 13.41 21.99 -41.07
CA GLN A 393 14.07 21.08 -40.12
C GLN A 393 13.25 19.80 -39.88
N PHE A 394 11.93 19.91 -39.75
CA PHE A 394 11.02 18.76 -39.66
C PHE A 394 11.13 17.84 -40.89
N ALA A 395 11.08 18.42 -42.10
CA ALA A 395 11.20 17.67 -43.33
C ALA A 395 12.56 16.96 -43.44
N GLN A 396 13.64 17.61 -43.00
CA GLN A 396 14.96 17.00 -42.97
C GLN A 396 15.02 15.84 -41.98
N TRP A 397 14.55 16.04 -40.75
CA TRP A 397 14.46 15.00 -39.72
C TRP A 397 13.63 13.79 -40.18
N LEU A 398 12.44 14.00 -40.75
CA LEU A 398 11.59 12.92 -41.22
C LEU A 398 12.28 12.11 -42.33
N ASN A 399 12.95 12.80 -43.27
CA ASN A 399 13.74 12.13 -44.30
C ASN A 399 14.88 11.30 -43.70
N ASP A 400 15.62 11.83 -42.73
CA ASP A 400 16.73 11.12 -42.07
C ASP A 400 16.24 9.88 -41.33
N VAL A 401 15.11 9.98 -40.63
CA VAL A 401 14.48 8.85 -39.92
C VAL A 401 14.00 7.77 -40.90
N LEU A 402 13.32 8.16 -41.99
CA LEU A 402 12.87 7.22 -43.03
C LEU A 402 14.06 6.52 -43.73
N ASN A 403 15.15 7.24 -43.98
CA ASN A 403 16.39 6.70 -44.53
C ASN A 403 17.08 5.74 -43.54
N GLY A 404 17.07 6.05 -42.24
CA GLY A 404 17.61 5.20 -41.19
C GLY A 404 16.88 3.85 -41.08
N TYR A 405 15.55 3.86 -41.13
CA TYR A 405 14.74 2.64 -41.05
C TYR A 405 14.76 1.78 -42.32
N SER A 406 15.06 2.36 -43.48
CA SER A 406 15.15 1.64 -44.75
C SER A 406 16.52 1.00 -45.01
N ALA A 407 17.49 1.12 -44.08
CA ALA A 407 18.82 0.53 -44.20
C ALA A 407 19.54 0.85 -45.53
N LYS A 408 19.32 2.06 -46.07
CA LYS A 408 19.77 2.49 -47.42
C LYS A 408 19.28 1.61 -48.58
N SER A 409 18.29 0.74 -48.35
CA SER A 409 17.71 -0.14 -49.35
C SER A 409 16.51 0.51 -50.04
N PHE A 410 16.66 0.69 -51.35
CA PHE A 410 15.64 0.70 -52.41
C PHE A 410 14.72 1.93 -52.55
N LEU A 411 14.31 2.63 -51.49
CA LEU A 411 13.33 3.74 -51.62
C LEU A 411 13.88 5.06 -52.22
N PHE A 412 15.21 5.27 -52.26
CA PHE A 412 15.81 6.56 -52.63
C PHE A 412 17.05 6.49 -53.55
N THR A 413 17.27 5.37 -54.24
CA THR A 413 18.37 5.22 -55.21
C THR A 413 17.82 5.08 -56.63
N GLY A 414 17.62 6.19 -57.33
CA GLY A 414 17.09 6.24 -58.70
C GLY A 414 16.08 7.37 -58.93
N GLY A 415 15.50 7.44 -60.14
CA GLY A 415 14.62 8.52 -60.64
C GLY A 415 13.45 8.93 -59.73
N ASP A 416 13.05 8.09 -58.79
CA ASP A 416 12.03 8.37 -57.76
C ASP A 416 12.44 9.43 -56.72
N GLN A 417 13.73 9.75 -56.58
CA GLN A 417 14.17 10.88 -55.76
C GLN A 417 13.57 12.22 -56.24
N SER A 418 13.41 12.38 -57.55
CA SER A 418 12.84 13.60 -58.14
C SER A 418 11.39 13.77 -57.72
N TYR A 419 10.62 12.67 -57.74
CA TYR A 419 9.23 12.65 -57.35
C TYR A 419 9.05 12.94 -55.86
N TRP A 420 9.77 12.24 -54.98
CA TRP A 420 9.71 12.48 -53.54
C TRP A 420 10.25 13.86 -53.15
N LYS A 421 11.35 14.33 -53.77
CA LYS A 421 11.83 15.71 -53.56
C LYS A 421 10.79 16.73 -54.02
N LYS A 422 10.11 16.50 -55.14
CA LYS A 422 9.04 17.37 -55.63
C LYS A 422 7.81 17.31 -54.73
N PHE A 423 7.42 16.13 -54.25
CA PHE A 423 6.33 15.93 -53.30
C PHE A 423 6.62 16.61 -51.95
N PHE A 424 7.78 16.38 -51.34
CA PHE A 424 8.17 17.05 -50.09
C PHE A 424 8.36 18.54 -50.28
N LYS A 425 8.85 19.01 -51.44
CA LYS A 425 8.94 20.44 -51.76
C LYS A 425 7.56 21.07 -51.94
N GLN A 426 6.66 20.41 -52.66
CA GLN A 426 5.29 20.88 -52.91
C GLN A 426 4.45 20.83 -51.63
N TRP A 427 4.63 19.79 -50.81
CA TRP A 427 4.07 19.70 -49.47
C TRP A 427 4.63 20.80 -48.55
N ARG A 428 5.95 21.03 -48.52
CA ARG A 428 6.59 22.14 -47.80
C ARG A 428 6.05 23.50 -48.23
N ASP A 429 5.79 23.69 -49.51
CA ASP A 429 5.28 24.96 -50.06
C ASP A 429 3.75 25.12 -49.84
N GLN A 430 3.00 24.02 -49.70
CA GLN A 430 1.56 23.98 -49.35
C GLN A 430 1.29 23.94 -47.85
N PHE A 431 2.33 23.72 -47.04
CA PHE A 431 2.23 23.61 -45.59
C PHE A 431 1.85 24.97 -44.99
N ARG A 432 0.56 25.13 -44.64
CA ARG A 432 0.11 26.29 -43.86
C ARG A 432 0.53 26.10 -42.42
N PHE A 433 1.43 26.96 -41.95
CA PHE A 433 1.96 26.94 -40.59
C PHE A 433 0.89 27.16 -39.50
N ASP A 434 -0.28 27.68 -39.85
CA ASP A 434 -1.38 28.00 -38.92
C ASP A 434 -1.98 26.75 -38.24
N SER A 435 -1.85 25.56 -38.84
CA SER A 435 -2.25 24.29 -38.20
C SER A 435 -1.21 23.76 -37.21
N PHE A 436 0.05 24.18 -37.33
CA PHE A 436 1.18 23.67 -36.56
C PHE A 436 1.39 24.38 -35.21
N THR A 437 0.99 25.65 -35.10
CA THR A 437 1.12 26.46 -33.87
C THR A 437 -0.19 26.73 -33.14
N GLY A 438 -1.33 26.26 -33.67
CA GLY A 438 -2.64 26.46 -33.05
C GLY A 438 -3.11 27.92 -33.01
N LEU A 439 -2.45 28.82 -33.74
CA LEU A 439 -2.84 30.22 -33.84
C LEU A 439 -3.74 30.43 -35.07
N SER A 440 -5.05 30.32 -34.86
CA SER A 440 -6.06 30.54 -35.90
C SER A 440 -6.08 32.00 -36.39
N ILE A 441 -5.88 32.21 -37.69
CA ILE A 441 -6.35 33.42 -38.39
C ILE A 441 -7.39 32.98 -39.43
N THR A 442 -8.64 33.43 -39.23
CA THR A 442 -9.73 33.27 -40.19
C THR A 442 -9.39 33.99 -41.48
N SER A 443 -9.37 33.28 -42.61
CA SER A 443 -9.39 33.89 -43.95
C SER A 443 -10.67 33.47 -44.67
N ASN A 444 -11.49 34.45 -45.02
CA ASN A 444 -12.57 34.31 -45.99
C ASN A 444 -12.01 34.58 -47.38
N ALA A 445 -12.30 33.70 -48.34
CA ALA A 445 -12.94 33.98 -49.63
C ALA A 445 -12.49 33.02 -50.75
N GLU A 446 -13.50 32.45 -51.40
CA GLU A 446 -13.62 32.08 -52.84
C GLU A 446 -12.82 30.86 -53.33
N GLN A 447 -13.49 29.75 -53.69
CA GLN A 447 -14.15 29.45 -55.00
C GLN A 447 -13.11 29.29 -56.14
N ASP A 448 -13.13 28.32 -57.04
CA ASP A 448 -14.16 27.40 -57.52
C ASP A 448 -13.51 26.30 -58.41
N GLU A 449 -14.28 25.23 -58.66
CA GLU A 449 -14.35 24.44 -59.92
C GLU A 449 -13.17 23.53 -60.35
N ALA A 450 -13.36 22.20 -60.37
CA ALA A 450 -13.86 21.38 -61.51
C ALA A 450 -12.66 20.82 -62.32
N GLU A 451 -12.63 19.62 -62.90
CA GLU A 451 -13.56 18.52 -63.13
C GLU A 451 -12.71 17.36 -63.72
N GLN A 452 -13.14 16.11 -63.53
CA GLN A 452 -13.21 15.02 -64.54
C GLN A 452 -11.90 14.61 -65.30
N GLN A 453 -11.57 13.35 -65.58
CA GLN A 453 -12.32 12.11 -65.74
C GLN A 453 -11.30 10.99 -66.09
N GLN A 454 -11.57 9.75 -65.65
CA GLN A 454 -11.63 8.51 -66.48
C GLN A 454 -10.42 8.17 -67.41
N SER A 455 -9.88 6.95 -67.52
CA SER A 455 -10.34 5.58 -67.30
C SER A 455 -9.16 4.61 -67.51
N GLN A 456 -9.25 3.39 -66.94
CA GLN A 456 -9.01 2.06 -67.57
C GLN A 456 -7.71 1.84 -68.38
N THR A 457 -6.89 0.80 -68.22
CA THR A 457 -7.23 -0.64 -68.13
C THR A 457 -5.95 -1.45 -67.85
N ALA A 458 -6.13 -2.60 -67.20
CA ALA A 458 -5.15 -3.67 -66.94
C ALA A 458 -4.84 -4.52 -68.21
N PRO A 459 -4.28 -5.75 -68.12
CA PRO A 459 -3.16 -6.31 -67.34
C PRO A 459 -2.17 -7.07 -68.25
N LYS A 460 -1.06 -7.62 -67.70
CA LYS A 460 -0.61 -8.99 -68.07
C LYS A 460 0.42 -9.58 -67.11
N GLN A 461 0.16 -10.85 -66.81
CA GLN A 461 0.90 -11.80 -65.97
C GLN A 461 2.21 -12.25 -66.61
N THR A 462 3.16 -12.72 -65.78
CA THR A 462 3.92 -14.01 -65.86
C THR A 462 4.96 -13.99 -64.73
N SER A 463 4.81 -14.78 -63.65
CA SER A 463 5.19 -16.19 -63.45
C SER A 463 6.70 -16.46 -63.24
N ASN A 464 6.98 -17.27 -62.22
CA ASN A 464 8.19 -18.06 -61.86
C ASN A 464 8.90 -17.54 -60.60
N ALA A 465 8.85 -18.16 -59.42
CA ALA A 465 8.96 -19.55 -58.94
C ALA A 465 10.39 -19.99 -58.54
N TYR A 466 10.46 -20.53 -57.31
CA TYR A 466 11.53 -21.30 -56.66
C TYR A 466 12.77 -20.50 -56.17
N ALA A 467 13.38 -20.75 -55.01
CA ALA A 467 13.43 -21.94 -54.17
C ALA A 467 13.74 -21.64 -52.69
N ASN A 468 13.35 -22.58 -51.83
CA ASN A 468 13.61 -22.70 -50.40
C ASN A 468 15.10 -22.78 -50.03
N SER A 469 15.46 -22.34 -48.82
CA SER A 469 16.16 -23.25 -47.90
C SER A 469 15.93 -22.87 -46.44
N SER A 470 15.29 -23.80 -45.75
CA SER A 470 15.19 -23.98 -44.31
C SER A 470 16.54 -24.42 -43.73
N ASN A 471 16.83 -24.02 -42.50
CA ASN A 471 17.54 -24.89 -41.57
C ASN A 471 17.16 -24.56 -40.12
N ALA A 472 16.38 -25.49 -39.56
CA ALA A 472 16.16 -25.65 -38.14
C ALA A 472 17.21 -26.62 -37.58
N ASN A 473 17.65 -26.35 -36.35
CA ASN A 473 17.75 -27.27 -35.22
C ASN A 473 18.97 -26.94 -34.35
N ASN A 474 18.71 -26.64 -33.08
CA ASN A 474 19.38 -27.41 -32.02
C ASN A 474 18.59 -27.34 -30.71
N THR A 475 18.23 -28.51 -30.20
CA THR A 475 17.47 -28.76 -29.00
C THR A 475 18.37 -29.55 -28.05
N GLN A 476 18.73 -28.96 -26.90
CA GLN A 476 19.21 -29.71 -25.74
C GLN A 476 18.58 -29.10 -24.49
N GLY A 477 18.12 -30.00 -23.60
CA GLY A 477 17.18 -29.72 -22.52
C GLY A 477 17.72 -28.79 -21.45
N ASN A 478 16.91 -27.79 -21.11
CA ASN A 478 17.03 -27.00 -19.90
C ASN A 478 15.75 -27.25 -19.10
N THR A 479 15.84 -27.78 -17.89
CA THR A 479 14.75 -27.73 -16.90
C THR A 479 14.59 -26.29 -16.44
N GLY A 480 14.17 -25.41 -17.36
CA GLY A 480 14.08 -23.98 -17.16
C GLY A 480 12.81 -23.63 -16.39
N GLU A 481 12.98 -22.93 -15.27
CA GLU A 481 11.86 -22.28 -14.58
C GLU A 481 11.07 -21.42 -15.57
N THR A 482 9.75 -21.60 -15.58
CA THR A 482 8.85 -20.87 -16.47
C THR A 482 8.04 -19.87 -15.66
N TYR A 483 7.86 -18.67 -16.19
CA TYR A 483 7.06 -17.63 -15.55
C TYR A 483 5.87 -17.23 -16.41
N LEU A 484 4.70 -17.15 -15.78
CA LEU A 484 3.48 -16.58 -16.33
C LEU A 484 3.40 -15.11 -15.92
N VAL A 485 3.19 -14.23 -16.89
CA VAL A 485 3.05 -12.79 -16.65
C VAL A 485 1.62 -12.36 -16.93
N LEU A 486 0.95 -11.81 -15.90
CA LEU A 486 -0.30 -11.08 -16.03
C LEU A 486 0.03 -9.58 -16.01
N LYS A 487 -0.03 -8.95 -17.18
CA LYS A 487 0.35 -7.56 -17.38
C LYS A 487 -0.82 -6.62 -17.09
N ARG A 488 -0.58 -5.62 -16.24
CA ARG A 488 -1.45 -4.46 -15.94
C ARG A 488 -2.89 -4.88 -15.63
N ILE A 489 -3.04 -5.70 -14.60
CA ILE A 489 -4.32 -6.02 -13.97
C ILE A 489 -4.87 -4.74 -13.34
N GLN A 490 -6.01 -4.28 -13.83
CA GLN A 490 -6.72 -3.14 -13.27
C GLN A 490 -7.70 -3.62 -12.19
N VAL A 491 -7.54 -3.12 -10.98
CA VAL A 491 -8.35 -3.52 -9.82
C VAL A 491 -9.00 -2.30 -9.19
N THR A 492 -10.29 -2.40 -8.94
CA THR A 492 -11.10 -1.37 -8.27
C THR A 492 -11.52 -1.83 -6.89
N GLN A 493 -11.59 -0.91 -5.93
CA GLN A 493 -12.05 -1.17 -4.55
C GLN A 493 -11.26 -2.29 -3.83
N ALA A 494 -9.96 -2.39 -4.10
CA ALA A 494 -9.05 -3.28 -3.38
C ALA A 494 -8.84 -2.81 -1.95
N ASN A 495 -8.60 -3.74 -1.02
CA ASN A 495 -8.27 -3.43 0.36
C ASN A 495 -6.91 -2.71 0.44
N ALA A 496 -6.90 -1.51 1.03
CA ALA A 496 -5.70 -0.71 1.19
C ALA A 496 -5.04 -0.87 2.56
N VAL A 497 -5.61 -1.65 3.49
CA VAL A 497 -5.12 -1.80 4.87
C VAL A 497 -4.57 -3.22 5.10
N GLY A 498 -3.34 -3.29 5.62
CA GLY A 498 -2.63 -4.51 5.99
C GLY A 498 -2.19 -4.49 7.45
N GLY A 499 -3.08 -4.85 8.37
CA GLY A 499 -2.79 -4.78 9.81
C GLY A 499 -2.52 -3.33 10.24
N LEU A 500 -1.28 -3.01 10.59
CA LEU A 500 -0.80 -1.70 11.05
C LEU A 500 -0.29 -0.79 9.92
N THR A 501 -0.39 -1.22 8.66
CA THR A 501 0.06 -0.45 7.49
C THR A 501 -1.10 -0.14 6.54
N TYR A 502 -0.94 0.90 5.73
CA TYR A 502 -1.93 1.30 4.72
C TYR A 502 -1.29 1.73 3.40
N GLY A 503 -2.07 1.68 2.33
CA GLY A 503 -1.73 2.25 1.02
C GLY A 503 -1.32 1.25 -0.05
N PHE A 504 -1.06 0.00 0.33
CA PHE A 504 -0.97 -1.13 -0.60
C PHE A 504 -1.44 -2.42 0.10
N PRO A 505 -2.08 -3.38 -0.61
CA PRO A 505 -2.54 -4.61 0.02
C PRO A 505 -1.38 -5.47 0.53
N ALA A 506 -1.59 -6.21 1.63
CA ALA A 506 -0.60 -7.17 2.13
C ALA A 506 -0.29 -8.26 1.08
N ILE A 507 0.95 -8.79 1.08
CA ILE A 507 1.39 -9.80 0.10
C ILE A 507 0.53 -11.06 0.13
N THR A 508 -0.04 -11.40 1.30
CA THR A 508 -0.95 -12.53 1.51
C THR A 508 -2.16 -12.49 0.57
N HIS A 509 -2.64 -11.30 0.19
CA HIS A 509 -3.75 -11.16 -0.77
C HIS A 509 -3.34 -11.58 -2.19
N PHE A 510 -2.11 -11.27 -2.60
CA PHE A 510 -1.60 -11.62 -3.93
C PHE A 510 -1.30 -13.12 -4.02
N LEU A 511 -0.65 -13.67 -3.00
CA LEU A 511 -0.42 -15.11 -2.91
C LEU A 511 -1.74 -15.89 -2.83
N GLY A 512 -2.71 -15.40 -2.06
CA GLY A 512 -4.04 -16.03 -1.97
C GLY A 512 -4.78 -16.03 -3.30
N TYR A 513 -4.64 -14.95 -4.08
CA TYR A 513 -5.17 -14.87 -5.44
C TYR A 513 -4.50 -15.87 -6.38
N VAL A 514 -3.16 -15.94 -6.38
CA VAL A 514 -2.39 -16.88 -7.19
C VAL A 514 -2.70 -18.32 -6.80
N HIS A 515 -2.84 -18.62 -5.51
CA HIS A 515 -3.20 -19.94 -5.02
C HIS A 515 -4.61 -20.36 -5.45
N ALA A 516 -5.58 -19.45 -5.34
CA ALA A 516 -6.94 -19.71 -5.82
C ALA A 516 -6.98 -19.97 -7.33
N LEU A 517 -6.19 -19.23 -8.10
CA LEU A 517 -6.03 -19.44 -9.54
C LEU A 517 -5.36 -20.79 -9.83
N SER A 518 -4.28 -21.12 -9.12
CA SER A 518 -3.55 -22.40 -9.20
C SER A 518 -4.47 -23.60 -9.01
N ARG A 519 -5.34 -23.59 -8.00
CA ARG A 519 -6.29 -24.69 -7.75
C ARG A 519 -7.25 -24.94 -8.92
N LYS A 520 -7.75 -23.87 -9.54
CA LYS A 520 -8.68 -23.98 -10.68
C LYS A 520 -7.96 -24.39 -11.96
N LEU A 521 -6.76 -23.86 -12.18
CA LEU A 521 -5.94 -24.21 -13.33
C LEU A 521 -5.38 -25.64 -13.25
N SER A 522 -5.04 -26.11 -12.05
CA SER A 522 -4.60 -27.49 -11.85
C SER A 522 -5.71 -28.47 -12.23
N ALA A 523 -6.95 -28.21 -11.80
CA ALA A 523 -8.10 -29.05 -12.14
C ALA A 523 -8.48 -29.02 -13.63
N ALA A 524 -8.32 -27.89 -14.32
CA ALA A 524 -8.75 -27.72 -15.72
C ALA A 524 -7.64 -28.01 -16.75
N HIS A 525 -6.38 -27.74 -16.40
CA HIS A 525 -5.25 -27.69 -17.35
C HIS A 525 -3.97 -28.33 -16.82
N GLY A 526 -3.94 -28.84 -15.57
CA GLY A 526 -2.72 -29.41 -14.97
C GLY A 526 -1.61 -28.39 -14.70
N ILE A 527 -1.94 -27.09 -14.66
CA ILE A 527 -0.97 -26.01 -14.42
C ILE A 527 -0.94 -25.67 -12.93
N THR A 528 0.26 -25.60 -12.35
CA THR A 528 0.47 -25.19 -10.95
C THR A 528 1.24 -23.89 -10.87
N LEU A 529 0.82 -23.02 -9.96
CA LEU A 529 1.46 -21.74 -9.65
C LEU A 529 1.94 -21.76 -8.20
N SER A 530 3.18 -21.33 -7.94
CA SER A 530 3.82 -21.47 -6.61
C SER A 530 4.32 -20.17 -5.98
N ALA A 531 4.86 -19.25 -6.77
CA ALA A 531 5.45 -18.00 -6.27
C ALA A 531 5.05 -16.81 -7.15
N THR A 532 5.02 -15.60 -6.58
CA THR A 532 4.64 -14.39 -7.31
C THR A 532 5.51 -13.19 -6.96
N SER A 533 5.83 -12.37 -7.96
CA SER A 533 6.35 -11.02 -7.81
C SER A 533 5.27 -10.01 -8.19
N VAL A 534 5.27 -8.85 -7.52
CA VAL A 534 4.25 -7.81 -7.70
C VAL A 534 4.91 -6.53 -8.22
N VAL A 535 4.39 -6.02 -9.33
CA VAL A 535 4.80 -4.73 -9.90
C VAL A 535 3.62 -3.78 -9.84
N CYS A 536 3.77 -2.64 -9.17
CA CYS A 536 2.77 -1.59 -9.14
C CYS A 536 3.06 -0.54 -10.22
N HIS A 537 2.10 -0.27 -11.11
CA HIS A 537 2.19 0.77 -12.14
C HIS A 537 1.49 2.06 -11.70
N HIS A 538 0.34 1.92 -11.08
CA HIS A 538 -0.50 3.02 -10.64
C HIS A 538 -1.27 2.62 -9.39
N HIS A 539 -1.45 3.56 -8.48
CA HIS A 539 -2.23 3.36 -7.27
C HIS A 539 -2.93 4.67 -6.91
N GLN A 540 -4.17 4.56 -6.42
CA GLN A 540 -4.96 5.66 -5.92
C GLN A 540 -5.72 5.19 -4.68
N ILE A 541 -5.35 5.70 -3.53
CA ILE A 541 -6.00 5.39 -2.26
C ILE A 541 -7.23 6.28 -2.12
N HIS A 542 -8.35 5.71 -1.67
CA HIS A 542 -9.56 6.46 -1.35
C HIS A 542 -9.43 7.04 0.06
N ALA A 543 -8.57 8.04 0.21
CA ALA A 543 -8.34 8.75 1.46
C ALA A 543 -8.12 10.25 1.21
N TYR A 544 -8.47 11.07 2.20
CA TYR A 544 -8.30 12.52 2.15
C TYR A 544 -7.72 13.02 3.48
N ARG A 545 -7.16 14.23 3.49
CA ARG A 545 -6.68 14.90 4.71
C ARG A 545 -7.09 16.37 4.64
N ALA A 546 -7.45 16.97 5.78
CA ALA A 546 -7.86 18.38 5.80
C ALA A 546 -6.65 19.32 5.74
N ALA A 547 -5.56 18.98 6.43
CA ALA A 547 -4.30 19.72 6.40
C ALA A 547 -3.10 18.78 6.17
N GLY A 548 -1.98 19.33 5.68
CA GLY A 548 -0.78 18.55 5.35
C GLY A 548 -0.15 17.80 6.54
N TYR A 549 -0.39 18.27 7.78
CA TYR A 549 0.13 17.66 9.01
C TYR A 549 -0.86 16.69 9.68
N GLU A 550 -2.11 16.65 9.22
CA GLU A 550 -3.11 15.74 9.75
C GLU A 550 -3.01 14.35 9.11
N PRO A 551 -3.34 13.29 9.84
CA PRO A 551 -3.46 11.97 9.26
C PRO A 551 -4.52 11.92 8.16
N TYR A 552 -4.32 11.04 7.18
CA TYR A 552 -5.33 10.68 6.21
C TYR A 552 -6.52 9.98 6.87
N ILE A 553 -7.73 10.33 6.43
CA ILE A 553 -8.99 9.69 6.78
C ILE A 553 -9.50 8.95 5.54
N PHE A 554 -9.91 7.70 5.70
CA PHE A 554 -10.41 6.89 4.59
C PHE A 554 -11.81 7.32 4.16
N ALA A 555 -12.04 7.40 2.85
CA ALA A 555 -13.37 7.66 2.30
C ALA A 555 -14.26 6.43 2.51
N GLN A 556 -15.30 6.61 3.33
CA GLN A 556 -16.24 5.54 3.66
C GLN A 556 -17.42 5.52 2.69
N THR A 557 -17.85 4.32 2.33
CA THR A 557 -19.09 4.12 1.57
C THR A 557 -20.21 3.72 2.51
N ARG A 558 -21.42 4.24 2.29
CA ARG A 558 -22.57 3.92 3.12
C ARG A 558 -23.20 2.63 2.61
N ASN A 559 -23.17 1.59 3.44
CA ASN A 559 -23.86 0.34 3.14
C ASN A 559 -25.39 0.58 3.12
N PRO A 560 -26.14 -0.16 2.29
CA PRO A 560 -27.60 -0.09 2.25
C PRO A 560 -28.22 -0.45 3.60
N LEU A 561 -29.49 -0.08 3.79
CA LEU A 561 -30.24 -0.34 5.04
C LEU A 561 -30.24 -1.84 5.36
N THR A 562 -30.19 -2.17 6.66
CA THR A 562 -30.32 -3.56 7.11
C THR A 562 -31.72 -4.10 6.80
N HIS A 563 -31.90 -5.42 6.93
CA HIS A 563 -33.21 -6.06 6.81
C HIS A 563 -34.27 -5.48 7.78
N GLU A 564 -33.82 -4.83 8.87
CA GLU A 564 -34.67 -4.12 9.83
C GLU A 564 -34.94 -2.64 9.47
N GLY A 565 -34.52 -2.18 8.28
CA GLY A 565 -34.68 -0.78 7.84
C GLY A 565 -33.81 0.23 8.58
N LYS A 566 -32.86 -0.22 9.42
CA LYS A 566 -31.92 0.64 10.15
C LYS A 566 -30.61 0.79 9.39
N THR A 567 -29.91 1.89 9.63
CA THR A 567 -28.57 2.08 9.09
C THR A 567 -27.58 1.20 9.86
N ALA A 568 -26.85 0.34 9.15
CA ALA A 568 -25.75 -0.39 9.75
C ALA A 568 -24.67 0.60 10.26
N PRO A 569 -24.02 0.33 11.41
CA PRO A 569 -22.87 1.10 11.85
C PRO A 569 -21.80 1.11 10.75
N ILE A 570 -21.22 2.28 10.48
CA ILE A 570 -20.11 2.41 9.53
C ILE A 570 -18.89 1.74 10.17
N ASN A 571 -18.43 0.65 9.56
CA ASN A 571 -17.12 0.10 9.87
C ASN A 571 -16.11 0.77 8.93
N GLU A 572 -15.07 1.39 9.48
CA GLU A 572 -14.10 2.07 8.64
C GLU A 572 -13.29 1.06 7.82
N GLU A 573 -13.33 1.22 6.50
CA GLU A 573 -12.56 0.41 5.55
C GLU A 573 -11.63 1.31 4.73
N GLY A 574 -10.39 0.89 4.53
CA GLY A 574 -9.49 1.52 3.57
C GLY A 574 -9.58 0.83 2.21
N LYS A 575 -9.96 1.57 1.18
CA LYS A 575 -10.06 1.09 -0.21
C LYS A 575 -9.10 1.83 -1.13
N MET A 576 -8.73 1.19 -2.23
CA MET A 576 -7.91 1.78 -3.28
C MET A 576 -8.24 1.21 -4.66
N ASN A 577 -7.87 1.97 -5.69
CA ASN A 577 -7.75 1.48 -7.06
C ASN A 577 -6.26 1.28 -7.37
N MET A 578 -5.94 0.22 -8.10
CA MET A 578 -4.55 -0.06 -8.48
C MET A 578 -4.45 -0.70 -9.85
N THR A 579 -3.31 -0.50 -10.50
CA THR A 579 -2.89 -1.24 -11.69
C THR A 579 -1.60 -1.97 -11.38
N VAL A 580 -1.64 -3.30 -11.39
CA VAL A 580 -0.52 -4.15 -10.99
C VAL A 580 -0.22 -5.20 -12.05
N SER A 581 1.05 -5.56 -12.25
CA SER A 581 1.42 -6.76 -12.98
C SER A 581 1.93 -7.83 -12.03
N LEU A 582 1.62 -9.09 -12.32
CA LEU A 582 2.10 -10.24 -11.57
C LEU A 582 3.03 -11.07 -12.46
N VAL A 583 4.20 -11.40 -11.93
CA VAL A 583 5.11 -12.39 -12.52
C VAL A 583 5.05 -13.62 -11.64
N ILE A 584 4.57 -14.73 -12.17
CA ILE A 584 4.19 -15.90 -11.38
C ILE A 584 5.00 -17.10 -11.84
N ARG A 585 5.64 -17.81 -10.92
CA ARG A 585 6.32 -19.07 -11.22
C ARG A 585 5.28 -20.15 -11.52
N ALA A 586 5.39 -20.77 -12.69
CA ALA A 586 4.41 -21.71 -13.21
C ALA A 586 5.07 -23.02 -13.69
N GLN A 587 4.39 -24.14 -13.47
CA GLN A 587 4.76 -25.46 -14.01
C GLN A 587 3.59 -26.03 -14.81
N GLY A 588 3.89 -26.87 -15.80
CA GLY A 588 2.87 -27.50 -16.67
C GLY A 588 2.40 -26.65 -17.85
N LEU A 589 3.07 -25.53 -18.15
CA LEU A 589 2.77 -24.70 -19.33
C LEU A 589 3.36 -25.32 -20.61
N ASN A 590 2.63 -25.23 -21.72
CA ASN A 590 3.12 -25.69 -23.01
C ASN A 590 4.09 -24.66 -23.61
N LEU A 591 5.35 -25.06 -23.76
CA LEU A 591 6.42 -24.23 -24.33
C LEU A 591 6.72 -24.54 -25.79
N ILE A 592 6.21 -25.67 -26.31
CA ILE A 592 6.60 -26.23 -27.62
C ILE A 592 5.69 -25.68 -28.73
N ASN A 593 4.38 -25.56 -28.47
CA ASN A 593 3.41 -25.08 -29.46
C ASN A 593 2.92 -23.66 -29.12
N ASP A 594 3.31 -22.70 -29.96
CA ASP A 594 2.97 -21.28 -29.82
C ASP A 594 1.47 -20.98 -29.86
N GLU A 595 0.70 -21.71 -30.67
CA GLU A 595 -0.75 -21.51 -30.80
C GLU A 595 -1.47 -21.98 -29.53
N GLN A 596 -1.16 -23.20 -29.08
CA GLN A 596 -1.68 -23.75 -27.83
C GLN A 596 -1.28 -22.90 -26.62
N ARG A 597 -0.06 -22.36 -26.60
CA ARG A 597 0.38 -21.43 -25.55
C ARG A 597 -0.47 -20.16 -25.51
N ARG A 598 -0.77 -19.57 -26.67
CA ARG A 598 -1.64 -18.37 -26.73
C ARG A 598 -3.06 -18.68 -26.25
N ASP A 599 -3.60 -19.84 -26.61
CA ASP A 599 -4.93 -20.24 -26.17
C ASP A 599 -4.98 -20.55 -24.67
N GLN A 600 -3.95 -21.20 -24.12
CA GLN A 600 -3.77 -21.36 -22.68
C GLN A 600 -3.70 -19.99 -21.98
N CYS A 601 -2.91 -19.05 -22.49
CA CYS A 601 -2.83 -17.69 -21.93
C CYS A 601 -4.17 -16.96 -21.94
N LYS A 602 -4.96 -17.08 -23.02
CA LYS A 602 -6.32 -16.52 -23.10
C LYS A 602 -7.25 -17.15 -22.07
N ALA A 603 -7.23 -18.48 -21.92
CA ALA A 603 -8.04 -19.18 -20.92
C ALA A 603 -7.68 -18.75 -19.49
N ILE A 604 -6.38 -18.64 -19.20
CA ILE A 604 -5.87 -18.15 -17.92
C ILE A 604 -6.33 -16.71 -17.67
N GLN A 605 -6.25 -15.85 -18.67
CA GLN A 605 -6.68 -14.45 -18.56
C GLN A 605 -8.17 -14.34 -18.24
N GLN A 606 -9.02 -15.07 -18.97
CA GLN A 606 -10.47 -15.09 -18.72
C GLN A 606 -10.81 -15.62 -17.34
N LEU A 607 -10.06 -16.61 -16.85
CA LEU A 607 -10.23 -17.15 -15.50
C LEU A 607 -9.80 -16.13 -14.45
N ALA A 608 -8.67 -15.45 -14.66
CA ALA A 608 -8.12 -14.42 -13.79
C ALA A 608 -9.11 -13.25 -13.62
N GLU A 609 -9.70 -12.74 -14.70
CA GLU A 609 -10.66 -11.63 -14.68
C GLU A 609 -11.95 -11.93 -13.88
N ARG A 610 -12.32 -13.21 -13.73
CA ARG A 610 -13.49 -13.63 -12.93
C ARG A 610 -13.24 -13.63 -11.43
N HIS A 611 -11.99 -13.47 -10.99
CA HIS A 611 -11.61 -13.50 -9.58
C HIS A 611 -11.49 -12.10 -9.00
N ARG A 612 -11.36 -12.05 -7.66
CA ARG A 612 -11.13 -10.82 -6.91
C ARG A 612 -9.71 -10.79 -6.39
N LEU A 613 -9.04 -9.65 -6.52
CA LEU A 613 -7.70 -9.43 -5.95
C LEU A 613 -7.81 -8.46 -4.78
N ALA A 614 -7.32 -8.87 -3.60
CA ALA A 614 -7.43 -8.11 -2.36
C ALA A 614 -8.85 -7.62 -2.03
N GLY A 615 -9.87 -8.43 -2.34
CA GLY A 615 -11.29 -8.08 -2.18
C GLY A 615 -11.87 -7.16 -3.28
N GLY A 616 -11.01 -6.54 -4.09
CA GLY A 616 -11.39 -5.69 -5.21
C GLY A 616 -11.80 -6.47 -6.46
N LYS A 617 -12.52 -5.80 -7.36
CA LYS A 617 -12.95 -6.36 -8.65
C LYS A 617 -11.90 -6.07 -9.72
N ILE A 618 -11.49 -7.11 -10.45
CA ILE A 618 -10.65 -6.96 -11.64
C ILE A 618 -11.53 -6.47 -12.80
N THR A 619 -11.16 -5.36 -13.41
CA THR A 619 -11.90 -4.76 -14.54
C THR A 619 -11.36 -5.24 -15.88
N SER A 620 -10.04 -5.33 -16.00
CA SER A 620 -9.35 -5.79 -17.21
C SER A 620 -7.93 -6.26 -16.90
N ILE A 621 -7.38 -7.07 -17.80
CA ILE A 621 -5.96 -7.46 -17.83
C ILE A 621 -5.43 -7.13 -19.23
N ASP A 622 -4.40 -6.29 -19.34
CA ASP A 622 -3.88 -5.84 -20.65
C ASP A 622 -3.22 -6.97 -21.44
N GLY A 623 -2.64 -7.96 -20.77
CA GLY A 623 -2.09 -9.13 -21.47
C GLY A 623 -1.65 -10.26 -20.56
N CYS A 624 -1.62 -11.46 -21.13
CA CYS A 624 -1.16 -12.68 -20.49
C CYS A 624 -0.14 -13.36 -21.40
N TYR A 625 1.09 -13.56 -20.93
CA TYR A 625 2.14 -14.22 -21.70
C TYR A 625 3.09 -15.02 -20.82
N VAL A 626 3.81 -15.95 -21.45
CA VAL A 626 4.81 -16.79 -20.77
C VAL A 626 6.20 -16.27 -21.11
N THR A 627 7.10 -16.24 -20.12
CA THR A 627 8.52 -15.95 -20.29
C THR A 627 9.37 -17.05 -19.66
N THR A 628 10.44 -17.40 -20.36
CA THR A 628 11.48 -18.35 -19.90
C THR A 628 12.79 -17.62 -19.58
N HIS A 629 12.78 -16.28 -19.58
CA HIS A 629 13.95 -15.50 -19.19
C HIS A 629 14.21 -15.63 -17.68
N HIS A 630 15.48 -15.82 -17.32
CA HIS A 630 15.93 -15.86 -15.93
C HIS A 630 16.55 -14.53 -15.46
N GLU A 631 16.89 -13.64 -16.39
CA GLU A 631 17.45 -12.33 -16.07
C GLU A 631 16.33 -11.35 -15.63
N PRO A 632 16.40 -10.76 -14.42
CA PRO A 632 15.39 -9.83 -13.92
C PRO A 632 15.11 -8.67 -14.88
N VAL A 633 16.15 -8.10 -15.49
CA VAL A 633 16.02 -6.99 -16.44
C VAL A 633 15.14 -7.37 -17.63
N LYS A 634 15.32 -8.56 -18.21
CA LYS A 634 14.52 -9.02 -19.36
C LYS A 634 13.07 -9.30 -18.98
N VAL A 635 12.83 -9.81 -17.77
CA VAL A 635 11.48 -10.10 -17.25
C VAL A 635 10.70 -8.83 -16.93
N PHE A 636 11.33 -7.86 -16.26
CA PHE A 636 10.63 -6.66 -15.74
C PHE A 636 10.64 -5.47 -16.69
N ARG A 637 11.59 -5.35 -17.64
CA ARG A 637 11.63 -4.24 -18.60
C ARG A 637 10.32 -4.05 -19.40
N PRO A 638 9.64 -5.12 -19.87
CA PRO A 638 8.33 -4.99 -20.54
C PRO A 638 7.18 -4.49 -19.63
N LEU A 639 7.38 -4.54 -18.31
CA LEU A 639 6.44 -4.09 -17.29
C LEU A 639 6.68 -2.63 -16.88
N MET A 640 7.74 -1.99 -17.37
CA MET A 640 8.01 -0.59 -17.05
C MET A 640 7.05 0.36 -17.80
N PRO A 641 6.75 1.56 -17.25
CA PRO A 641 7.11 2.03 -15.90
C PRO A 641 6.34 1.31 -14.79
N GLY A 642 7.02 1.02 -13.68
CA GLY A 642 6.44 0.41 -12.48
C GLY A 642 7.45 0.31 -11.32
N ALA A 643 6.97 -0.01 -10.13
CA ALA A 643 7.76 -0.29 -8.94
C ALA A 643 7.56 -1.75 -8.52
N ILE A 644 8.65 -2.48 -8.29
CA ILE A 644 8.68 -3.90 -7.96
C ILE A 644 8.76 -4.03 -6.43
N LEU A 645 7.90 -4.85 -5.83
CA LEU A 645 7.88 -5.08 -4.39
C LEU A 645 8.86 -6.18 -4.01
N VAL A 646 9.81 -5.87 -3.13
CA VAL A 646 10.89 -6.77 -2.71
C VAL A 646 10.91 -6.92 -1.19
N ASP A 647 11.17 -8.14 -0.73
CA ASP A 647 11.31 -8.45 0.70
C ASP A 647 12.65 -7.93 1.25
N ARG A 648 12.59 -7.27 2.40
CA ARG A 648 13.74 -6.72 3.13
C ARG A 648 13.67 -7.05 4.63
N ALA A 649 13.09 -8.19 4.99
CA ALA A 649 13.00 -8.63 6.38
C ALA A 649 14.35 -8.66 7.11
N THR A 650 15.45 -8.92 6.40
CA THR A 650 16.81 -8.89 6.94
C THR A 650 17.28 -7.52 7.43
N LEU A 651 16.66 -6.41 6.99
CA LEU A 651 16.97 -5.08 7.54
C LEU A 651 16.40 -4.86 8.93
N LEU A 652 15.39 -5.65 9.32
CA LEU A 652 14.82 -5.62 10.66
C LEU A 652 15.66 -6.47 11.63
N ALA A 653 16.13 -7.63 11.15
CA ALA A 653 16.99 -8.53 11.89
C ALA A 653 18.42 -7.97 12.01
N THR A 654 18.96 -7.90 13.22
CA THR A 654 20.37 -7.54 13.48
C THR A 654 21.14 -8.69 14.10
N GLU A 655 22.48 -8.60 14.05
CA GLU A 655 23.40 -9.56 14.67
C GLU A 655 23.14 -9.75 16.18
N ALA A 656 22.70 -8.70 16.88
CA ALA A 656 22.19 -8.78 18.26
C ALA A 656 20.69 -8.38 18.28
N PRO A 657 19.76 -9.34 18.27
CA PRO A 657 18.34 -9.05 18.20
C PRO A 657 17.77 -8.69 19.58
N ASP A 658 17.48 -7.41 19.77
CA ASP A 658 16.80 -6.89 20.96
C ASP A 658 15.31 -6.64 20.62
N PRO A 659 14.36 -7.33 21.27
CA PRO A 659 12.93 -7.13 21.08
C PRO A 659 12.53 -5.66 21.15
N THR A 660 13.04 -4.91 22.13
CA THR A 660 12.67 -3.50 22.36
C THR A 660 13.08 -2.58 21.21
N GLN A 661 14.12 -2.94 20.46
CA GLN A 661 14.59 -2.17 19.32
C GLN A 661 13.84 -2.49 18.04
N THR A 662 13.20 -3.65 17.95
CA THR A 662 12.49 -4.11 16.74
C THR A 662 11.39 -3.12 16.35
N LEU A 663 10.55 -2.74 17.32
CA LEU A 663 9.48 -1.76 17.10
C LEU A 663 10.06 -0.40 16.68
N LYS A 664 11.13 0.07 17.34
CA LYS A 664 11.77 1.36 17.03
C LYS A 664 12.33 1.38 15.60
N ARG A 665 12.98 0.29 15.16
CA ARG A 665 13.53 0.15 13.81
C ARG A 665 12.44 0.11 12.75
N TRP A 666 11.38 -0.64 13.01
CA TRP A 666 10.23 -0.71 12.11
C TRP A 666 9.55 0.66 11.96
N LEU A 667 9.36 1.40 13.07
CA LEU A 667 8.86 2.78 13.05
C LEU A 667 9.80 3.74 12.32
N LYS A 668 11.13 3.55 12.45
CA LYS A 668 12.15 4.40 11.81
C LYS A 668 12.01 4.44 10.28
N VAL A 669 11.54 3.36 9.66
CA VAL A 669 11.28 3.30 8.22
C VAL A 669 10.32 4.40 7.77
N SER A 670 9.29 4.68 8.56
CA SER A 670 8.28 5.69 8.26
C SER A 670 8.57 7.06 8.88
N SER A 671 9.56 7.20 9.77
CA SER A 671 9.87 8.48 10.41
C SER A 671 10.80 9.37 9.59
N LEU A 672 10.74 10.68 9.78
CA LEU A 672 11.75 11.66 9.41
C LEU A 672 12.44 12.12 10.70
N THR A 673 13.75 12.00 10.75
CA THR A 673 14.55 12.36 11.93
C THR A 673 15.46 13.53 11.58
N TYR A 674 15.44 14.59 12.40
CA TYR A 674 16.31 15.74 12.26
C TYR A 674 17.18 15.88 13.51
N VAL A 675 18.46 16.20 13.31
CA VAL A 675 19.43 16.45 14.38
C VAL A 675 20.07 17.81 14.14
N SER A 676 20.28 18.57 15.21
CA SER A 676 21.04 19.80 15.15
C SER A 676 22.54 19.51 15.26
N THR A 677 23.32 20.01 14.32
CA THR A 677 24.79 19.93 14.33
C THR A 677 25.38 21.33 14.25
N GLN A 678 26.49 21.56 14.98
CA GLN A 678 27.27 22.78 14.85
C GLN A 678 28.21 22.63 13.64
N VAL A 679 28.03 23.49 12.64
CA VAL A 679 28.85 23.52 11.42
C VAL A 679 29.61 24.84 11.40
N PRO A 680 30.94 24.86 11.15
CA PRO A 680 31.68 26.11 11.04
C PRO A 680 31.23 26.90 9.79
N VAL A 681 31.11 28.23 9.93
CA VAL A 681 30.60 29.11 8.85
C VAL A 681 31.57 29.21 7.67
N LYS A 682 32.87 28.99 7.90
CA LYS A 682 33.93 28.86 6.88
C LYS A 682 34.95 27.81 7.31
N GLU A 683 35.64 27.19 6.35
CA GLU A 683 36.87 26.42 6.65
C GLU A 683 37.85 27.35 7.38
N ASN A 684 38.18 27.00 8.64
CA ASN A 684 39.04 27.75 9.58
C ASN A 684 38.46 29.02 10.27
N SER A 685 37.14 29.14 10.46
CA SER A 685 36.56 30.17 11.36
C SER A 685 36.06 29.58 12.69
N GLU A 686 36.23 30.30 13.81
CA GLU A 686 35.63 29.95 15.12
C GLU A 686 34.11 30.22 15.20
N GLU A 687 33.54 30.92 14.20
CA GLU A 687 32.09 31.10 14.10
C GLU A 687 31.41 29.79 13.67
N THR A 688 30.51 29.31 14.52
CA THR A 688 29.68 28.12 14.28
C THR A 688 28.24 28.54 14.01
N GLN A 689 27.65 27.95 12.96
CA GLN A 689 26.22 28.03 12.68
C GLN A 689 25.57 26.70 13.03
N ILE A 690 24.34 26.77 13.55
CA ILE A 690 23.55 25.58 13.84
C ILE A 690 22.78 25.22 12.58
N ASP A 691 23.05 24.03 12.06
CA ASP A 691 22.32 23.46 10.94
C ASP A 691 21.49 22.27 11.42
N TRP A 692 20.29 22.15 10.88
CA TRP A 692 19.36 21.07 11.20
C TRP A 692 19.33 20.08 10.05
N GLN A 693 20.15 19.05 10.16
CA GLN A 693 20.28 18.04 9.11
C GLN A 693 19.25 16.93 9.31
N GLN A 694 18.64 16.53 8.20
CA GLN A 694 17.83 15.33 8.18
C GLN A 694 18.77 14.13 8.15
N ILE A 695 18.61 13.18 9.08
CA ILE A 695 19.33 11.91 8.99
C ILE A 695 18.77 11.17 7.77
N ASP A 696 19.65 10.93 6.79
CA ASP A 696 19.28 10.18 5.60
C ASP A 696 18.79 8.77 5.98
N LYS A 697 17.69 8.38 5.33
CA LYS A 697 17.18 7.02 5.43
C LYS A 697 18.13 6.07 4.72
N ASN A 698 18.09 4.80 5.11
CA ASN A 698 18.70 3.72 4.33
C ASN A 698 18.32 3.90 2.85
N LYS A 699 19.31 3.72 1.96
CA LYS A 699 19.15 3.92 0.51
C LYS A 699 18.04 3.00 -0.03
N GLY A 700 17.10 3.57 -0.79
CA GLY A 700 15.95 2.85 -1.35
C GLY A 700 14.61 3.33 -0.80
N TRP A 701 13.51 2.89 -1.41
CA TRP A 701 12.15 3.23 -0.98
C TRP A 701 11.62 2.14 -0.03
N LEU A 702 12.10 2.17 1.21
CA LEU A 702 11.69 1.24 2.25
C LEU A 702 10.32 1.60 2.82
N VAL A 703 9.51 0.58 3.07
CA VAL A 703 8.18 0.72 3.67
C VAL A 703 7.93 -0.38 4.70
N PRO A 704 7.22 -0.08 5.80
CA PRO A 704 6.65 -1.13 6.64
C PRO A 704 5.59 -1.90 5.85
N PHE A 705 5.57 -3.22 5.99
CA PHE A 705 4.71 -4.07 5.18
C PHE A 705 4.19 -5.28 5.95
N MET A 706 2.94 -5.69 5.71
CA MET A 706 2.38 -6.90 6.32
C MET A 706 2.74 -8.12 5.48
N VAL A 707 3.41 -9.10 6.09
CA VAL A 707 3.98 -10.25 5.40
C VAL A 707 3.31 -11.59 5.75
N GLY A 708 2.49 -11.65 6.81
CA GLY A 708 1.86 -12.91 7.18
C GLY A 708 1.13 -12.86 8.51
N TYR A 709 1.16 -13.99 9.22
CA TYR A 709 0.55 -14.16 10.53
C TYR A 709 1.43 -14.97 11.48
N LYS A 710 1.19 -14.86 12.79
CA LYS A 710 1.85 -15.65 13.85
C LYS A 710 0.81 -16.24 14.78
N GLN A 711 1.01 -17.50 15.18
CA GLN A 711 0.15 -18.19 16.15
C GLN A 711 0.23 -17.52 17.52
N ILE A 712 -0.93 -17.22 18.10
CA ILE A 712 -1.08 -16.69 19.47
C ILE A 712 -1.72 -17.70 20.43
N SER A 713 -2.21 -18.80 19.89
CA SER A 713 -2.80 -19.92 20.63
C SER A 713 -2.20 -21.24 20.15
N PRO A 714 -2.34 -22.32 20.93
CA PRO A 714 -2.16 -23.67 20.40
C PRO A 714 -3.03 -23.92 19.16
N LEU A 715 -2.63 -24.88 18.35
CA LEU A 715 -3.41 -25.37 17.23
C LEU A 715 -4.58 -26.19 17.77
N TYR A 716 -5.80 -25.79 17.45
CA TYR A 716 -7.02 -26.49 17.84
C TYR A 716 -7.41 -27.51 16.76
N PRO A 717 -7.66 -28.77 17.14
CA PRO A 717 -8.31 -29.77 16.31
C PRO A 717 -9.61 -29.28 15.65
N ALA A 718 -9.93 -29.91 14.52
CA ALA A 718 -11.18 -29.71 13.81
C ALA A 718 -12.40 -29.95 14.74
N GLY A 719 -13.31 -28.98 14.78
CA GLY A 719 -14.55 -29.04 15.57
C GLY A 719 -14.46 -28.50 17.01
N GLU A 720 -13.28 -28.15 17.52
CA GLU A 720 -13.12 -27.66 18.89
C GLU A 720 -13.48 -26.18 19.05
N VAL A 721 -13.21 -25.36 18.02
CA VAL A 721 -13.53 -23.92 18.02
C VAL A 721 -14.91 -23.68 17.43
N ALA A 722 -15.81 -23.06 18.20
CA ALA A 722 -17.17 -22.77 17.75
C ALA A 722 -17.22 -21.61 16.72
N ASN A 723 -18.27 -21.57 15.89
CA ASN A 723 -18.56 -20.52 14.90
C ASN A 723 -17.45 -20.29 13.85
N MET A 724 -16.67 -21.33 13.56
CA MET A 724 -15.71 -21.31 12.47
C MET A 724 -16.39 -21.49 11.12
N ARG A 725 -15.76 -20.95 10.08
CA ARG A 725 -16.24 -21.06 8.69
C ARG A 725 -16.27 -22.50 8.20
N ASP A 726 -15.33 -23.32 8.68
CA ASP A 726 -15.24 -24.74 8.40
C ASP A 726 -14.88 -25.47 9.69
N LEU A 727 -15.54 -26.60 9.91
CA LEU A 727 -15.40 -27.43 11.10
C LEU A 727 -14.43 -28.59 10.88
N ASN A 728 -14.00 -28.84 9.63
CA ASN A 728 -13.12 -29.97 9.28
C ASN A 728 -11.64 -29.60 9.22
N THR A 729 -11.31 -28.31 9.19
CA THR A 729 -9.94 -27.81 9.09
C THR A 729 -9.43 -27.41 10.49
N PRO A 730 -8.19 -27.79 10.89
CA PRO A 730 -7.58 -27.32 12.12
C PRO A 730 -7.50 -25.78 12.19
N VAL A 731 -7.68 -25.24 13.39
CA VAL A 731 -7.84 -23.80 13.60
C VAL A 731 -6.73 -23.25 14.48
N SER A 732 -6.18 -22.11 14.08
CA SER A 732 -5.25 -21.35 14.92
C SER A 732 -5.73 -19.91 15.03
N PHE A 733 -5.75 -19.37 16.25
CA PHE A 733 -5.81 -17.91 16.39
C PHE A 733 -4.44 -17.34 16.08
N VAL A 734 -4.43 -16.26 15.31
CA VAL A 734 -3.20 -15.63 14.84
C VAL A 734 -3.26 -14.12 14.93
N GLU A 735 -2.12 -13.49 15.09
CA GLU A 735 -1.95 -12.05 14.90
C GLU A 735 -1.30 -11.74 13.54
N PRO A 736 -1.59 -10.58 12.91
CA PRO A 736 -0.83 -10.09 11.76
C PRO A 736 0.63 -9.83 12.14
N ILE A 737 1.58 -10.26 11.30
CA ILE A 737 2.99 -9.89 11.45
C ILE A 737 3.43 -8.89 10.38
N HIS A 738 4.31 -7.98 10.78
CA HIS A 738 4.85 -6.92 9.94
C HIS A 738 6.34 -7.09 9.74
N SER A 739 6.84 -6.64 8.61
CA SER A 739 8.28 -6.58 8.31
C SER A 739 8.55 -5.33 7.47
N ILE A 740 9.72 -5.28 6.84
CA ILE A 740 10.15 -4.19 5.95
C ILE A 740 10.19 -4.72 4.52
N ALA A 741 9.66 -3.94 3.58
CA ALA A 741 9.76 -4.18 2.15
C ALA A 741 10.36 -2.97 1.42
N GLU A 742 10.87 -3.17 0.21
CA GLU A 742 11.38 -2.11 -0.66
C GLU A 742 10.59 -2.06 -1.98
N TRP A 743 10.32 -0.84 -2.45
CA TRP A 743 9.84 -0.61 -3.81
C TRP A 743 11.00 -0.25 -4.74
N ILE A 744 11.40 -1.18 -5.62
CA ILE A 744 12.50 -0.99 -6.59
C ILE A 744 11.96 -0.58 -7.96
N ARG A 745 12.44 0.55 -8.49
CA ARG A 745 12.06 1.04 -9.83
C ARG A 745 13.04 0.67 -10.95
N ARG A 746 14.27 0.30 -10.64
CA ARG A 746 15.29 -0.06 -11.63
C ARG A 746 15.45 -1.58 -11.62
N PRO A 747 14.99 -2.32 -12.65
CA PRO A 747 15.17 -3.77 -12.71
C PRO A 747 16.62 -4.24 -12.59
N SER A 748 17.59 -3.37 -12.93
CA SER A 748 19.03 -3.66 -12.78
C SER A 748 19.51 -3.74 -11.34
N ARG A 749 18.75 -3.25 -10.35
CA ARG A 749 19.06 -3.42 -8.91
C ARG A 749 18.63 -4.77 -8.36
N ILE A 750 17.95 -5.59 -9.16
CA ILE A 750 17.52 -6.93 -8.76
C ILE A 750 18.59 -7.92 -9.22
N GLU A 751 19.23 -8.59 -8.26
CA GLU A 751 20.28 -9.57 -8.54
C GLU A 751 19.70 -10.88 -9.11
N THR A 752 18.70 -11.44 -8.44
CA THR A 752 18.08 -12.73 -8.81
C THR A 752 16.57 -12.63 -8.83
N LEU A 753 15.90 -13.43 -9.67
CA LEU A 753 14.44 -13.51 -9.63
C LEU A 753 13.93 -14.08 -8.29
N SER A 754 14.67 -15.00 -7.68
CA SER A 754 14.34 -15.59 -6.38
C SER A 754 14.22 -14.56 -5.25
N SER A 755 14.91 -13.42 -5.33
CA SER A 755 14.83 -12.38 -4.30
C SER A 755 13.54 -11.56 -4.33
N VAL A 756 12.82 -11.57 -5.46
CA VAL A 756 11.57 -10.82 -5.65
C VAL A 756 10.33 -11.71 -5.75
N MET A 757 10.53 -13.03 -5.66
CA MET A 757 9.47 -14.05 -5.74
C MET A 757 9.00 -14.41 -4.34
N TRP A 758 7.82 -13.89 -3.98
CA TRP A 758 7.16 -14.19 -2.72
C TRP A 758 6.52 -15.58 -2.77
N ARG A 759 6.59 -16.32 -1.66
CA ARG A 759 5.96 -17.63 -1.47
C ARG A 759 5.52 -17.84 -0.02
N TYR A 760 4.66 -18.82 0.20
CA TYR A 760 4.24 -19.23 1.55
C TYR A 760 5.39 -19.95 2.27
N HIS A 761 5.51 -19.68 3.57
CA HIS A 761 6.41 -20.36 4.50
C HIS A 761 5.64 -20.68 5.78
N ASP A 762 5.65 -21.95 6.15
CA ASP A 762 4.96 -22.53 7.30
C ASP A 762 5.96 -23.01 8.36
N ASP A 763 6.72 -22.06 8.91
CA ASP A 763 7.69 -22.31 9.99
C ASP A 763 7.03 -22.02 11.35
N ALA A 764 6.27 -22.97 11.89
CA ALA A 764 5.54 -22.80 13.16
C ALA A 764 6.44 -22.15 14.25
N PRO A 765 5.96 -21.12 14.98
CA PRO A 765 4.58 -20.59 15.00
C PRO A 765 4.25 -19.54 13.91
N PHE A 766 5.06 -19.37 12.86
CA PHE A 766 4.88 -18.33 11.84
C PHE A 766 4.26 -18.89 10.55
N TYR A 767 3.28 -18.14 10.04
CA TYR A 767 2.69 -18.29 8.71
C TYR A 767 3.10 -17.08 7.87
N ALA A 768 4.35 -17.09 7.41
CA ALA A 768 4.97 -15.95 6.75
C ALA A 768 4.92 -16.08 5.23
N CYS A 769 4.92 -14.95 4.54
CA CYS A 769 5.21 -14.88 3.11
C CYS A 769 6.53 -14.13 2.93
N ARG A 770 7.56 -14.78 2.41
CA ARG A 770 8.90 -14.20 2.21
C ARG A 770 9.47 -14.61 0.86
N SER A 771 10.54 -13.95 0.44
CA SER A 771 11.29 -14.35 -0.75
C SER A 771 12.14 -15.60 -0.51
N GLU A 772 12.59 -16.25 -1.59
CA GLU A 772 13.42 -17.46 -1.49
C GLU A 772 14.85 -17.17 -1.04
N GLN A 773 15.38 -16.02 -1.44
CA GLN A 773 16.64 -15.46 -0.97
C GLN A 773 16.38 -14.03 -0.54
N ALA A 774 16.64 -13.73 0.74
CA ALA A 774 16.60 -12.34 1.19
C ALA A 774 17.79 -11.60 0.56
N GLN A 775 17.52 -10.66 -0.35
CA GLN A 775 18.58 -9.87 -0.95
C GLN A 775 19.08 -8.84 0.08
N THR A 776 20.36 -8.91 0.38
CA THR A 776 21.11 -7.91 1.15
C THR A 776 21.38 -6.69 0.28
N LEU A 777 21.40 -5.49 0.86
CA LEU A 777 21.87 -4.31 0.14
C LEU A 777 23.33 -4.54 -0.28
N SER A 778 23.66 -4.32 -1.56
CA SER A 778 25.02 -4.53 -2.06
C SER A 778 25.97 -3.42 -1.57
N SER A 779 27.26 -3.70 -1.52
CA SER A 779 28.29 -2.70 -1.17
C SER A 779 28.42 -1.56 -2.18
N ASP A 780 28.03 -1.78 -3.44
CA ASP A 780 27.99 -0.72 -4.46
C ASP A 780 26.88 0.30 -4.19
N ASP A 781 25.81 -0.11 -3.48
CA ASP A 781 24.83 0.85 -2.96
C ASP A 781 25.47 1.77 -1.89
N LEU A 782 26.65 1.51 -1.32
CA LEU A 782 27.33 2.44 -0.39
C LEU A 782 28.07 3.58 -1.09
N ILE A 783 28.51 3.44 -2.35
CA ILE A 783 29.57 4.30 -2.93
C ILE A 783 29.09 5.60 -3.60
N ASP A 784 27.83 5.75 -3.97
CA ASP A 784 27.35 7.06 -4.47
C ASP A 784 26.97 7.98 -3.28
N ILE A 785 28.00 8.57 -2.66
CA ILE A 785 27.97 9.74 -1.78
C ILE A 785 29.21 10.58 -2.12
N ILE A 786 29.08 11.48 -3.12
CA ILE A 786 29.78 12.77 -3.18
C ILE A 786 28.77 13.79 -3.70
#